data_AF-A0A0F9HPF3-F1
#
_entry.id   AF-A0A0F9HPF3-F1
#
_cell.length_a   1.000
_cell.length_b   1.000
_cell.length_c   1.000
_cell.angle_alpha   90.00
_cell.angle_beta   90.00
_cell.angle_gamma   90.00
#
_symmetry.space_group_name_H-M   'P 1'
#
loop_
_entity.id
_entity.type
_entity.pdbx_description
1 polymer ?
#
loop_
_entity_poly.entity_id
_entity_poly.type
_entity_poly.pdbx_seq_one_letter_code
_entity_poly.pdbx_strand_id
1 'polypeptide(L)'
;KKSDLLEDAKNEEEAIEEVTQKVLTNERITKDLFAINAPNFENNVTNHIKDILEEIRKMTDEQRKKILLNKKLKIIDAQLKVMLVRGKEIFNKLILRTKRKEITIPKHASPLRHAAAIILAVSLSNEDIPKLSGSGLATMIGASSNKVNNLYNLWYKGFAPKSDFNFQSAKLGRKPIFLYFFEQLIDTEINLIEFISHLERINTLKLVSRLKKIIINAKKQKTLDSLTNTSLSMNFTAKEQNLLKQLTERQIKDLQYLVNNYSDTFDKYFFDLVEMIKLLMISNKSHKIISADFSIAHFVRFLMEKGIDFLSWKRLEKLIGAIFRFLKNTKYSYLFPAQMHSEKIITYEEGRPDLVQRKIVGRRIKLYAMRYIYNGRYFEKGIAKCTECVREGFTINTSIPRAAAKEFHHKIMRMEGYTVNELYALFTEDRGNPYFLPDLIERMEREGVIVRCKAHHQIIHSHRFNNFKKLISWENIPREFPQDIFDLPADIIHILVWISVNSFPLPLLLRQEDLEKLEEEGEEASEEINIIATEEKISETKYATTYGVIYFLQKKYIIDRIYGGICSACGEFNTREHLPSFDFNHLYEVLYELGEISLKDRELYKKMKKKVIRMLYTSTRPCSEIVKELEREQGGYICCNCHVVIHTDLSLINKIYDDQNIIRKIVMDKENVIKKYRNNLIDSTESNKDPLRAEIARSYSYWAYLEALYIITNGK
;
A
#
# COMPACT_ATOMS: atom_id res chain seq x y z
N LYS A 1 -24.48 -5.87 -75.20
CA LYS A 1 -23.43 -6.03 -74.16
C LYS A 1 -22.12 -5.34 -74.50
N LYS A 2 -21.46 -5.60 -75.64
CA LYS A 2 -20.24 -4.87 -76.02
C LYS A 2 -20.53 -3.48 -76.64
N SER A 3 -21.69 -3.30 -77.27
CA SER A 3 -22.18 -1.98 -77.73
C SER A 3 -22.63 -1.09 -76.57
N ASP A 4 -23.36 -1.66 -75.61
CA ASP A 4 -23.91 -0.89 -74.48
C ASP A 4 -22.80 -0.33 -73.56
N LEU A 5 -21.70 -1.07 -73.38
CA LEU A 5 -20.52 -0.59 -72.65
C LEU A 5 -19.74 0.51 -73.38
N LEU A 6 -19.88 0.61 -74.71
CA LEU A 6 -19.23 1.63 -75.54
C LEU A 6 -20.06 2.91 -75.57
N GLU A 7 -21.38 2.81 -75.41
CA GLU A 7 -22.30 3.93 -75.33
C GLU A 7 -22.26 4.58 -73.93
N ASP A 8 -22.17 3.77 -72.86
CA ASP A 8 -21.97 4.28 -71.49
C ASP A 8 -20.62 4.99 -71.32
N ALA A 9 -19.53 4.46 -71.91
CA ALA A 9 -18.22 5.10 -71.88
C ALA A 9 -18.19 6.43 -72.64
N LYS A 10 -18.92 6.54 -73.76
CA LYS A 10 -19.08 7.78 -74.52
C LYS A 10 -19.88 8.84 -73.76
N ASN A 11 -20.95 8.43 -73.08
CA ASN A 11 -21.75 9.33 -72.25
C ASN A 11 -20.98 9.83 -71.03
N GLU A 12 -20.08 9.02 -70.47
CA GLU A 12 -19.19 9.42 -69.37
C GLU A 12 -18.10 10.38 -69.85
N GLU A 13 -17.56 10.18 -71.06
CA GLU A 13 -16.55 11.05 -71.67
C GLU A 13 -17.16 12.41 -72.06
N GLU A 14 -18.37 12.45 -72.64
CA GLU A 14 -19.11 13.70 -72.92
C GLU A 14 -19.50 14.43 -71.62
N ALA A 15 -19.90 13.72 -70.57
CA ALA A 15 -20.19 14.34 -69.26
C ALA A 15 -18.93 14.92 -68.61
N ILE A 16 -17.78 14.26 -68.75
CA ILE A 16 -16.49 14.78 -68.28
C ILE A 16 -16.08 16.00 -69.09
N GLU A 17 -16.29 16.00 -70.40
CA GLU A 17 -15.94 17.12 -71.28
C GLU A 17 -16.87 18.33 -71.07
N GLU A 18 -18.16 18.12 -70.79
CA GLU A 18 -19.10 19.18 -70.43
C GLU A 18 -18.80 19.78 -69.04
N VAL A 19 -18.42 18.95 -68.06
CA VAL A 19 -17.95 19.41 -66.74
C VAL A 19 -16.63 20.16 -66.87
N THR A 20 -15.71 19.69 -67.72
CA THR A 20 -14.42 20.33 -67.98
C THR A 20 -14.61 21.67 -68.70
N GLN A 21 -15.53 21.77 -69.67
CA GLN A 21 -15.89 23.04 -70.29
C GLN A 21 -16.61 24.00 -69.33
N LYS A 22 -17.48 23.52 -68.43
CA LYS A 22 -18.10 24.34 -67.37
C LYS A 22 -17.08 24.81 -66.32
N VAL A 23 -16.03 24.03 -66.06
CA VAL A 23 -14.89 24.43 -65.22
C VAL A 23 -14.03 25.49 -65.93
N LEU A 24 -13.79 25.33 -67.24
CA LEU A 24 -12.99 26.26 -68.06
C LEU A 24 -13.73 27.57 -68.39
N THR A 25 -15.07 27.57 -68.49
CA THR A 25 -15.85 28.81 -68.70
C THR A 25 -16.05 29.62 -67.41
N ASN A 26 -15.87 29.01 -66.24
CA ASN A 26 -15.73 29.74 -64.95
C ASN A 26 -14.33 30.36 -64.73
N GLU A 27 -13.33 30.04 -65.55
CA GLU A 27 -12.00 30.68 -65.48
C GLU A 27 -11.96 32.09 -66.09
N ARG A 28 -13.02 32.54 -66.78
CA ARG A 28 -13.11 33.92 -67.29
C ARG A 28 -13.68 34.95 -66.30
N ILE A 29 -14.10 34.54 -65.10
CA ILE A 29 -14.49 35.46 -64.01
C ILE A 29 -13.40 35.57 -62.91
N THR A 30 -12.28 34.85 -63.01
CA THR A 30 -11.25 34.82 -61.94
C THR A 30 -9.85 35.27 -62.36
N LYS A 31 -9.76 36.30 -63.21
CA LYS A 31 -8.48 36.97 -63.52
C LYS A 31 -8.00 37.99 -62.47
N ASP A 32 -8.73 38.20 -61.36
CA ASP A 32 -8.34 39.12 -60.27
C ASP A 32 -7.93 38.46 -58.93
N LEU A 33 -7.84 37.14 -58.86
CA LEU A 33 -7.46 36.42 -57.63
C LEU A 33 -5.99 35.98 -57.62
N PHE A 34 -5.07 36.93 -57.59
CA PHE A 34 -3.69 36.67 -57.20
C PHE A 34 -3.60 36.23 -55.72
N ALA A 35 -2.86 35.15 -55.49
CA ALA A 35 -2.75 34.43 -54.21
C ALA A 35 -2.01 35.20 -53.10
N ILE A 36 -1.25 36.26 -53.40
CA ILE A 36 -0.73 37.23 -52.43
C ILE A 36 -0.80 38.60 -53.09
N ASN A 37 -1.83 39.38 -52.81
CA ASN A 37 -2.09 40.65 -53.48
C ASN A 37 -1.55 41.87 -52.71
N ALA A 38 -0.56 41.65 -51.85
CA ALA A 38 0.12 42.70 -51.09
C ALA A 38 1.59 42.76 -51.57
N PRO A 39 1.99 43.78 -52.35
CA PRO A 39 3.38 43.93 -52.77
C PRO A 39 4.31 43.95 -51.55
N ASN A 40 5.43 43.25 -51.64
CA ASN A 40 6.43 43.10 -50.57
C ASN A 40 5.96 42.38 -49.29
N PHE A 41 4.80 41.70 -49.28
CA PHE A 41 4.31 41.00 -48.08
C PHE A 41 5.34 40.02 -47.49
N GLU A 42 6.00 39.21 -48.34
CA GLU A 42 7.00 38.24 -47.89
C GLU A 42 8.22 38.89 -47.22
N ASN A 43 8.75 39.94 -47.85
CA ASN A 43 9.87 40.72 -47.32
C ASN A 43 9.48 41.42 -46.02
N ASN A 44 8.28 42.01 -45.97
CA ASN A 44 7.78 42.73 -44.80
C ASN A 44 7.57 41.81 -43.60
N VAL A 45 6.98 40.61 -43.79
CA VAL A 45 6.84 39.63 -42.69
C VAL A 45 8.22 39.21 -42.18
N THR A 46 9.16 38.91 -43.08
CA THR A 46 10.50 38.46 -42.70
C THR A 46 11.28 39.54 -41.93
N ASN A 47 11.17 40.80 -42.36
CA ASN A 47 11.80 41.93 -41.68
C ASN A 47 11.16 42.16 -40.30
N HIS A 48 9.83 42.14 -40.20
CA HIS A 48 9.16 42.28 -38.91
C HIS A 48 9.45 41.14 -37.93
N ILE A 49 9.73 39.91 -38.40
CA ILE A 49 10.21 38.86 -37.49
C ILE A 49 11.55 39.27 -36.85
N LYS A 50 12.48 39.83 -37.64
CA LYS A 50 13.77 40.31 -37.12
C LYS A 50 13.57 41.48 -36.16
N ASP A 51 12.76 42.47 -36.55
CA ASP A 51 12.50 43.66 -35.75
C ASP A 51 11.94 43.30 -34.38
N ILE A 52 10.93 42.41 -34.36
CA ILE A 52 10.32 41.95 -33.11
C ILE A 52 11.35 41.23 -32.22
N LEU A 53 12.18 40.35 -32.78
CA LEU A 53 13.16 39.60 -31.99
C LEU A 53 14.25 40.53 -31.43
N GLU A 54 14.64 41.57 -32.19
CA GLU A 54 15.58 42.59 -31.74
C GLU A 54 14.98 43.48 -30.64
N GLU A 55 13.69 43.82 -30.73
CA GLU A 55 12.97 44.50 -29.65
C GLU A 55 12.95 43.64 -28.37
N ILE A 56 12.63 42.35 -28.45
CA ILE A 56 12.69 41.42 -27.30
C ILE A 56 14.11 41.38 -26.71
N ARG A 57 15.14 41.45 -27.55
CA ARG A 57 16.55 41.48 -27.12
C ARG A 57 16.89 42.74 -26.33
N LYS A 58 16.34 43.89 -26.71
CA LYS A 58 16.58 45.18 -26.04
C LYS A 58 15.78 45.37 -24.75
N MET A 59 14.71 44.59 -24.54
CA MET A 59 13.87 44.68 -23.33
C MET A 59 14.63 44.35 -22.04
N THR A 60 14.29 45.05 -20.97
CA THR A 60 14.72 44.71 -19.59
C THR A 60 14.10 43.39 -19.12
N ASP A 61 14.68 42.77 -18.09
CA ASP A 61 14.14 41.51 -17.52
C ASP A 61 12.68 41.66 -17.06
N GLU A 62 12.31 42.81 -16.48
CA GLU A 62 10.93 43.13 -16.05
C GLU A 62 9.96 43.22 -17.23
N GLN A 63 10.39 43.82 -18.35
CA GLN A 63 9.59 43.90 -19.57
C GLN A 63 9.43 42.52 -20.20
N ARG A 64 10.51 41.71 -20.25
CA ARG A 64 10.47 40.33 -20.72
C ARG A 64 9.50 39.48 -19.88
N LYS A 65 9.49 39.63 -18.55
CA LYS A 65 8.54 38.93 -17.66
C LYS A 65 7.07 39.25 -17.98
N LYS A 66 6.75 40.43 -18.54
CA LYS A 66 5.38 40.80 -18.92
C LYS A 66 4.90 40.08 -20.18
N ILE A 67 5.81 39.69 -21.08
CA ILE A 67 5.47 39.01 -22.33
C ILE A 67 5.51 37.48 -22.21
N LEU A 68 6.22 36.93 -21.19
CA LEU A 68 6.34 35.50 -20.92
C LEU A 68 5.11 34.89 -20.24
N LEU A 69 4.75 33.66 -20.60
CA LEU A 69 3.77 32.82 -19.87
C LEU A 69 4.31 32.36 -18.51
N ASN A 70 5.63 32.16 -18.39
CA ASN A 70 6.29 31.80 -17.13
C ASN A 70 7.27 32.91 -16.73
N LYS A 71 6.95 33.63 -15.64
CA LYS A 71 7.71 34.80 -15.15
C LYS A 71 9.11 34.47 -14.62
N LYS A 72 9.50 33.19 -14.53
CA LYS A 72 10.79 32.76 -13.97
C LYS A 72 11.89 32.52 -15.01
N LEU A 73 11.57 32.48 -16.30
CA LEU A 73 12.53 32.11 -17.36
C LEU A 73 13.15 33.33 -18.04
N LYS A 74 14.42 33.23 -18.47
CA LYS A 74 15.12 34.26 -19.28
C LYS A 74 15.26 33.78 -20.73
N ILE A 75 15.05 34.69 -21.69
CA ILE A 75 15.34 34.43 -23.11
C ILE A 75 16.80 34.77 -23.38
N ILE A 76 17.57 33.82 -23.91
CA ILE A 76 18.98 34.01 -24.29
C ILE A 76 19.14 34.20 -25.81
N ASP A 77 20.24 34.81 -26.24
CA ASP A 77 20.50 35.11 -27.64
C ASP A 77 20.47 33.87 -28.57
N ALA A 78 20.92 32.73 -28.06
CA ALA A 78 20.85 31.46 -28.80
C ALA A 78 19.39 31.10 -29.15
N GLN A 79 18.46 31.28 -28.21
CA GLN A 79 17.04 31.02 -28.43
C GLN A 79 16.44 31.99 -29.45
N LEU A 80 16.81 33.28 -29.44
CA LEU A 80 16.36 34.26 -30.44
C LEU A 80 16.82 33.88 -31.86
N LYS A 81 18.04 33.36 -32.01
CA LYS A 81 18.54 32.85 -33.30
C LYS A 81 17.71 31.65 -33.77
N VAL A 82 17.41 30.70 -32.87
CA VAL A 82 16.52 29.57 -33.16
C VAL A 82 15.12 30.07 -33.57
N MET A 83 14.59 31.08 -32.89
CA MET A 83 13.30 31.68 -33.19
C MET A 83 13.25 32.27 -34.61
N LEU A 84 14.31 32.96 -35.02
CA LEU A 84 14.40 33.54 -36.36
C LEU A 84 14.44 32.46 -37.45
N VAL A 85 15.27 31.43 -37.27
CA VAL A 85 15.42 30.33 -38.24
C VAL A 85 14.10 29.58 -38.39
N ARG A 86 13.53 29.11 -37.28
CA ARG A 86 12.24 28.39 -37.27
C ARG A 86 11.08 29.26 -37.75
N GLY A 87 11.10 30.55 -37.44
CA GLY A 87 10.10 31.51 -37.92
C GLY A 87 10.07 31.59 -39.44
N LYS A 88 11.24 31.65 -40.08
CA LYS A 88 11.36 31.61 -41.55
C LYS A 88 10.86 30.29 -42.13
N GLU A 89 11.19 29.16 -41.51
CA GLU A 89 10.68 27.84 -41.96
C GLU A 89 9.15 27.77 -41.94
N ILE A 90 8.52 28.20 -40.84
CA ILE A 90 7.06 28.24 -40.70
C ILE A 90 6.46 29.18 -41.76
N PHE A 91 7.09 30.34 -41.99
CA PHE A 91 6.61 31.28 -42.98
C PHE A 91 6.67 30.71 -44.40
N ASN A 92 7.78 30.08 -44.77
CA ASN A 92 7.94 29.44 -46.08
C ASN A 92 6.88 28.35 -46.31
N LYS A 93 6.51 27.58 -45.28
CA LYS A 93 5.40 26.60 -45.37
C LYS A 93 4.06 27.26 -45.69
N LEU A 94 3.77 28.42 -45.10
CA LEU A 94 2.57 29.20 -45.43
C LEU A 94 2.58 29.64 -46.89
N ILE A 95 3.70 30.22 -47.36
CA ILE A 95 3.85 30.69 -48.75
C ILE A 95 3.65 29.56 -49.75
N LEU A 96 4.24 28.38 -49.50
CA LEU A 96 4.05 27.21 -50.34
C LEU A 96 2.56 26.81 -50.44
N ARG A 97 1.82 26.83 -49.32
CA ARG A 97 0.38 26.52 -49.32
C ARG A 97 -0.45 27.57 -50.03
N THR A 98 -0.07 28.83 -49.93
CA THR A 98 -0.71 29.92 -50.68
C THR A 98 -0.46 29.79 -52.18
N LYS A 99 0.75 29.42 -52.60
CA LYS A 99 1.07 29.11 -54.01
C LYS A 99 0.24 27.93 -54.54
N ARG A 100 -0.02 26.92 -53.70
CA ARG A 100 -0.91 25.79 -54.01
C ARG A 100 -2.41 26.13 -53.90
N LYS A 101 -2.77 27.40 -53.68
CA LYS A 101 -4.15 27.88 -53.49
C LYS A 101 -4.90 27.18 -52.33
N GLU A 102 -4.18 26.62 -51.37
CA GLU A 102 -4.78 26.00 -50.17
C GLU A 102 -5.17 27.03 -49.10
N ILE A 103 -4.52 28.20 -49.12
CA ILE A 103 -4.75 29.30 -48.19
C ILE A 103 -4.71 30.62 -48.96
N THR A 104 -5.74 31.44 -48.79
CA THR A 104 -5.78 32.80 -49.34
C THR A 104 -5.38 33.81 -48.27
N ILE A 105 -4.37 34.63 -48.55
CA ILE A 105 -3.96 35.74 -47.69
C ILE A 105 -4.66 37.02 -48.21
N PRO A 106 -5.53 37.67 -47.42
CA PRO A 106 -6.22 38.88 -47.85
C PRO A 106 -5.25 40.01 -48.23
N LYS A 107 -5.63 40.88 -49.19
CA LYS A 107 -4.79 42.04 -49.60
C LYS A 107 -4.41 42.95 -48.44
N HIS A 108 -5.30 43.06 -47.45
CA HIS A 108 -5.12 43.90 -46.26
C HIS A 108 -4.55 43.15 -45.05
N ALA A 109 -4.00 41.95 -45.25
CA ALA A 109 -3.32 41.21 -44.20
C ALA A 109 -2.13 42.02 -43.67
N SER A 110 -2.03 42.16 -42.34
CA SER A 110 -0.97 42.95 -41.70
C SER A 110 0.30 42.13 -41.54
N PRO A 111 1.41 42.45 -42.24
CA PRO A 111 2.66 41.68 -42.14
C PRO A 111 3.18 41.57 -40.70
N LEU A 112 3.05 42.65 -39.93
CA LEU A 112 3.45 42.71 -38.52
C LEU A 112 2.67 41.72 -37.63
N ARG A 113 1.36 41.59 -37.84
CA ARG A 113 0.53 40.62 -37.08
C ARG A 113 0.86 39.17 -37.44
N HIS A 114 1.21 38.91 -38.71
CA HIS A 114 1.70 37.60 -39.15
C HIS A 114 3.07 37.27 -38.53
N ALA A 115 4.00 38.22 -38.52
CA ALA A 115 5.30 38.07 -37.86
C ALA A 115 5.15 37.74 -36.37
N ALA A 116 4.29 38.47 -35.64
CA ALA A 116 3.99 38.17 -34.25
C ALA A 116 3.33 36.78 -34.06
N ALA A 117 2.41 36.37 -34.94
CA ALA A 117 1.78 35.06 -34.87
C ALA A 117 2.76 33.91 -35.19
N ILE A 118 3.74 34.14 -36.07
CA ILE A 118 4.83 33.19 -36.36
C ILE A 118 5.75 33.06 -35.16
N ILE A 119 6.17 34.16 -34.56
CA ILE A 119 7.00 34.17 -33.34
C ILE A 119 6.27 33.48 -32.19
N LEU A 120 4.97 33.74 -32.04
CA LEU A 120 4.11 33.02 -31.10
C LEU A 120 4.13 31.52 -31.40
N ALA A 121 3.98 31.11 -32.66
CA ALA A 121 4.01 29.71 -33.07
C ALA A 121 5.36 29.05 -32.77
N VAL A 122 6.49 29.72 -33.01
CA VAL A 122 7.82 29.20 -32.68
C VAL A 122 7.99 29.05 -31.16
N SER A 123 7.64 30.09 -30.39
CA SER A 123 7.77 30.06 -28.92
C SER A 123 6.88 28.98 -28.28
N LEU A 124 5.74 28.69 -28.91
CA LEU A 124 4.82 27.69 -28.42
C LEU A 124 5.19 26.28 -28.85
N SER A 125 6.00 26.09 -29.90
CA SER A 125 6.32 24.78 -30.51
C SER A 125 7.69 24.23 -30.12
N ASN A 126 8.50 24.99 -29.40
CA ASN A 126 9.84 24.61 -29.00
C ASN A 126 9.95 24.60 -27.46
N GLU A 127 10.43 23.50 -26.89
CA GLU A 127 10.56 23.34 -25.43
C GLU A 127 11.69 24.18 -24.83
N ASP A 128 12.76 24.38 -25.59
CA ASP A 128 13.94 25.15 -25.19
C ASP A 128 13.71 26.66 -25.25
N ILE A 129 12.57 27.13 -25.79
CA ILE A 129 12.24 28.55 -25.91
C ILE A 129 11.19 28.92 -24.85
N PRO A 130 11.45 29.95 -24.02
CA PRO A 130 10.45 30.46 -23.09
C PRO A 130 9.14 30.84 -23.79
N LYS A 131 8.03 30.27 -23.31
CA LYS A 131 6.71 30.42 -23.95
C LYS A 131 6.23 31.87 -23.88
N LEU A 132 5.93 32.46 -25.04
CA LEU A 132 5.41 33.82 -25.11
C LEU A 132 3.88 33.84 -25.06
N SER A 133 3.31 34.84 -24.39
CA SER A 133 1.87 35.08 -24.40
C SER A 133 1.46 35.83 -25.65
N GLY A 134 0.36 35.41 -26.28
CA GLY A 134 -0.20 36.14 -27.43
C GLY A 134 -0.61 37.57 -27.09
N SER A 135 -1.01 37.83 -25.84
CA SER A 135 -1.28 39.18 -25.34
C SER A 135 0.00 40.02 -25.22
N GLY A 136 1.08 39.46 -24.66
CA GLY A 136 2.35 40.16 -24.51
C GLY A 136 2.96 40.54 -25.86
N LEU A 137 2.97 39.60 -26.81
CA LEU A 137 3.41 39.86 -28.17
C LEU A 137 2.53 40.92 -28.86
N ALA A 138 1.21 40.85 -28.69
CA ALA A 138 0.30 41.81 -29.28
C ALA A 138 0.48 43.22 -28.71
N THR A 139 0.65 43.36 -27.38
CA THR A 139 0.95 44.64 -26.74
C THR A 139 2.23 45.26 -27.28
N MET A 140 3.29 44.46 -27.43
CA MET A 140 4.58 44.91 -27.95
C MET A 140 4.49 45.46 -29.37
N ILE A 141 3.63 44.89 -30.24
CA ILE A 141 3.45 45.37 -31.62
C ILE A 141 2.27 46.35 -31.78
N GLY A 142 1.68 46.83 -30.68
CA GLY A 142 0.51 47.73 -30.73
C GLY A 142 -0.73 47.10 -31.39
N ALA A 143 -0.95 45.78 -31.24
CA ALA A 143 -2.05 45.04 -31.82
C ALA A 143 -3.01 44.45 -30.76
N SER A 144 -4.21 44.07 -31.22
CA SER A 144 -5.15 43.31 -30.40
C SER A 144 -4.69 41.84 -30.27
N SER A 145 -4.66 41.34 -29.05
CA SER A 145 -4.34 39.94 -28.72
C SER A 145 -5.20 38.93 -29.48
N ASN A 146 -6.49 39.22 -29.65
CA ASN A 146 -7.42 38.39 -30.42
C ASN A 146 -6.97 38.24 -31.88
N LYS A 147 -6.45 39.29 -32.51
CA LYS A 147 -6.00 39.22 -33.91
C LYS A 147 -4.77 38.34 -34.06
N VAL A 148 -3.79 38.45 -33.17
CA VAL A 148 -2.58 37.61 -33.18
C VAL A 148 -2.94 36.14 -32.89
N ASN A 149 -3.76 35.89 -31.87
CA ASN A 149 -4.21 34.54 -31.52
C ASN A 149 -5.06 33.89 -32.61
N ASN A 150 -5.91 34.66 -33.29
CA ASN A 150 -6.73 34.16 -34.40
C ASN A 150 -5.84 33.75 -35.59
N LEU A 151 -4.86 34.57 -35.95
CA LEU A 151 -3.88 34.21 -36.99
C LEU A 151 -3.10 32.95 -36.64
N TYR A 152 -2.63 32.86 -35.39
CA TYR A 152 -1.96 31.67 -34.89
C TYR A 152 -2.85 30.43 -35.03
N ASN A 153 -4.10 30.49 -34.54
CA ASN A 153 -5.02 29.35 -34.57
C ASN A 153 -5.43 28.95 -35.99
N LEU A 154 -5.63 29.93 -36.87
CA LEU A 154 -6.13 29.73 -38.22
C LEU A 154 -5.05 29.17 -39.15
N TRP A 155 -3.82 29.70 -39.09
CA TRP A 155 -2.79 29.41 -40.08
C TRP A 155 -1.56 28.71 -39.51
N TYR A 156 -1.09 29.11 -38.32
CA TYR A 156 0.25 28.71 -37.86
C TYR A 156 0.28 27.50 -36.93
N LYS A 157 -0.82 27.23 -36.21
CA LYS A 157 -0.96 26.07 -35.31
C LYS A 157 -0.76 24.73 -36.02
N GLY A 158 -1.04 24.66 -37.32
CA GLY A 158 -0.81 23.46 -38.13
C GLY A 158 0.63 23.30 -38.64
N PHE A 159 1.44 24.35 -38.64
CA PHE A 159 2.84 24.31 -39.11
C PHE A 159 3.85 24.12 -37.99
N ALA A 160 3.48 24.61 -36.81
CA ALA A 160 4.24 24.57 -35.58
C ALA A 160 3.26 24.21 -34.45
N PRO A 161 2.99 22.90 -34.28
CA PRO A 161 2.16 22.41 -33.19
C PRO A 161 2.78 22.84 -31.86
N LYS A 162 1.97 23.03 -30.80
CA LYS A 162 2.53 23.40 -29.49
C LYS A 162 3.54 22.34 -29.04
N SER A 163 4.54 22.67 -28.22
CA SER A 163 5.35 21.65 -27.54
C SER A 163 4.47 20.88 -26.54
N ASP A 164 3.58 21.59 -25.86
CA ASP A 164 2.61 20.95 -24.97
C ASP A 164 1.28 20.70 -25.69
N PHE A 165 0.94 19.43 -25.88
CA PHE A 165 -0.41 19.07 -26.27
C PHE A 165 -1.39 19.28 -25.11
N ASN A 166 -2.44 20.06 -25.33
CA ASN A 166 -3.49 20.23 -24.32
C ASN A 166 -4.49 19.06 -24.37
N PHE A 167 -4.17 18.00 -23.62
CA PHE A 167 -5.01 16.80 -23.46
C PHE A 167 -6.43 17.10 -23.00
N GLN A 168 -6.63 18.21 -22.26
CA GLN A 168 -7.96 18.64 -21.81
C GLN A 168 -8.84 19.04 -23.00
N SER A 169 -8.29 19.81 -23.94
CA SER A 169 -9.06 20.32 -25.08
C SER A 169 -9.46 19.20 -26.06
N ALA A 170 -8.63 18.17 -26.18
CA ALA A 170 -8.87 17.03 -27.04
C ALA A 170 -9.79 15.96 -26.42
N LYS A 171 -10.20 16.14 -25.14
CA LYS A 171 -11.06 15.21 -24.40
C LYS A 171 -10.54 13.75 -24.48
N LEU A 172 -9.22 13.52 -24.50
CA LEU A 172 -8.64 12.19 -24.77
C LEU A 172 -8.79 11.19 -23.61
N GLY A 173 -9.16 11.65 -22.42
CA GLY A 173 -9.47 10.80 -21.27
C GLY A 173 -10.87 10.16 -21.29
N ARG A 174 -11.40 9.71 -22.43
CA ARG A 174 -12.76 9.12 -22.49
C ARG A 174 -12.77 7.63 -22.20
N LYS A 175 -13.87 7.19 -21.56
CA LYS A 175 -14.18 5.80 -21.18
C LYS A 175 -13.81 4.70 -22.19
N PRO A 176 -14.03 4.85 -23.52
CA PRO A 176 -13.77 3.76 -24.48
C PRO A 176 -12.31 3.33 -24.56
N ILE A 177 -11.37 4.28 -24.51
CA ILE A 177 -9.92 4.01 -24.59
C ILE A 177 -9.45 3.29 -23.31
N PHE A 178 -9.90 3.76 -22.15
CA PHE A 178 -9.61 3.10 -20.88
C PHE A 178 -10.11 1.67 -20.87
N LEU A 179 -11.38 1.46 -21.28
CA LEU A 179 -11.98 0.14 -21.33
C LEU A 179 -11.21 -0.79 -22.29
N TYR A 180 -10.80 -0.28 -23.45
CA TYR A 180 -9.97 -1.04 -24.38
C TYR A 180 -8.68 -1.54 -23.71
N PHE A 181 -7.89 -0.66 -23.08
CA PHE A 181 -6.67 -1.09 -22.41
C PHE A 181 -6.94 -2.02 -21.22
N PHE A 182 -7.95 -1.70 -20.41
CA PHE A 182 -8.36 -2.54 -19.28
C PHE A 182 -8.68 -3.98 -19.72
N GLU A 183 -9.40 -4.14 -20.83
CA GLU A 183 -9.71 -5.44 -21.44
C GLU A 183 -8.51 -6.18 -22.05
N GLN A 184 -7.39 -5.49 -22.32
CA GLN A 184 -6.14 -6.13 -22.76
C GLN A 184 -5.24 -6.53 -21.59
N LEU A 185 -5.38 -5.86 -20.43
CA LEU A 185 -4.50 -6.02 -19.28
C LEU A 185 -5.01 -7.04 -18.25
N ILE A 186 -6.31 -7.35 -18.24
CA ILE A 186 -6.87 -8.26 -17.24
C ILE A 186 -6.78 -9.72 -17.68
N ASP A 187 -6.18 -10.51 -16.80
CA ASP A 187 -6.42 -11.94 -16.66
C ASP A 187 -7.14 -12.19 -15.32
N THR A 188 -8.30 -12.86 -15.37
CA THR A 188 -9.29 -12.84 -14.27
C THR A 188 -9.04 -13.87 -13.16
N GLU A 189 -8.07 -14.78 -13.30
CA GLU A 189 -7.96 -15.96 -12.41
C GLU A 189 -6.63 -16.09 -11.64
N ILE A 190 -5.71 -15.17 -11.87
CA ILE A 190 -4.34 -15.26 -11.38
C ILE A 190 -4.23 -14.68 -9.94
N ASN A 191 -3.29 -15.12 -9.07
CA ASN A 191 -3.05 -14.49 -7.75
C ASN A 191 -2.33 -13.12 -7.86
N LEU A 192 -2.04 -12.38 -6.78
CA LEU A 192 -1.45 -11.03 -6.90
C LEU A 192 -0.04 -11.05 -7.51
N ILE A 193 0.83 -11.94 -7.04
CA ILE A 193 2.23 -12.03 -7.49
C ILE A 193 2.30 -12.42 -8.97
N GLU A 194 1.57 -13.48 -9.33
CA GLU A 194 1.47 -13.93 -10.72
C GLU A 194 0.81 -12.86 -11.62
N PHE A 195 -0.13 -12.08 -11.08
CA PHE A 195 -0.79 -11.01 -11.83
C PHE A 195 0.13 -9.81 -12.07
N ILE A 196 0.94 -9.42 -11.07
CA ILE A 196 2.02 -8.45 -11.26
C ILE A 196 2.96 -8.94 -12.37
N SER A 197 3.41 -10.19 -12.27
CA SER A 197 4.28 -10.81 -13.28
C SER A 197 3.63 -10.84 -14.68
N HIS A 198 2.31 -11.09 -14.77
CA HIS A 198 1.56 -11.02 -16.01
C HIS A 198 1.58 -9.61 -16.59
N LEU A 199 1.26 -8.59 -15.79
CA LEU A 199 1.22 -7.19 -16.22
C LEU A 199 2.60 -6.66 -16.64
N GLU A 200 3.67 -7.10 -15.98
CA GLU A 200 5.05 -6.77 -16.35
C GLU A 200 5.44 -7.34 -17.72
N ARG A 201 4.96 -8.54 -18.07
CA ARG A 201 5.21 -9.17 -19.38
C ARG A 201 4.46 -8.51 -20.53
N ILE A 202 3.44 -7.70 -20.25
CA ILE A 202 2.66 -7.02 -21.29
C ILE A 202 3.52 -5.96 -21.97
N ASN A 203 3.76 -6.16 -23.27
CA ASN A 203 4.49 -5.24 -24.12
C ASN A 203 3.66 -3.98 -24.42
N THR A 204 3.86 -2.94 -23.62
CA THR A 204 3.16 -1.64 -23.76
C THR A 204 3.44 -1.00 -25.12
N LEU A 205 4.66 -1.09 -25.65
CA LEU A 205 5.02 -0.57 -26.99
C LEU A 205 4.14 -1.17 -28.08
N LYS A 206 3.88 -2.50 -28.02
CA LYS A 206 3.02 -3.20 -28.96
C LYS A 206 1.57 -2.73 -28.85
N LEU A 207 1.05 -2.52 -27.64
CA LEU A 207 -0.31 -2.00 -27.41
C LEU A 207 -0.47 -0.57 -27.97
N VAL A 208 0.47 0.33 -27.66
CA VAL A 208 0.44 1.72 -28.14
C VAL A 208 0.57 1.76 -29.67
N SER A 209 1.50 0.97 -30.23
CA SER A 209 1.67 0.83 -31.68
C SER A 209 0.41 0.29 -32.37
N ARG A 210 -0.28 -0.67 -31.75
CA ARG A 210 -1.55 -1.19 -32.27
C ARG A 210 -2.64 -0.13 -32.22
N LEU A 211 -2.74 0.64 -31.14
CA LEU A 211 -3.67 1.75 -31.04
C LEU A 211 -3.41 2.82 -32.10
N LYS A 212 -2.14 3.19 -32.35
CA LYS A 212 -1.76 4.08 -33.46
C LYS A 212 -2.29 3.58 -34.81
N LYS A 213 -2.07 2.29 -35.12
CA LYS A 213 -2.56 1.65 -36.35
C LYS A 213 -4.09 1.71 -36.46
N ILE A 214 -4.82 1.42 -35.37
CA ILE A 214 -6.28 1.51 -35.31
C ILE A 214 -6.74 2.94 -35.62
N ILE A 215 -6.14 3.95 -34.99
CA ILE A 215 -6.50 5.36 -35.14
C ILE A 215 -6.23 5.88 -36.55
N ILE A 216 -5.07 5.55 -37.13
CA ILE A 216 -4.71 5.95 -38.51
C ILE A 216 -5.71 5.37 -39.51
N ASN A 217 -6.11 4.11 -39.33
CA ASN A 217 -6.99 3.40 -40.25
C ASN A 217 -8.48 3.68 -40.02
N ALA A 218 -8.87 4.26 -38.88
CA ALA A 218 -10.25 4.51 -38.51
C ALA A 218 -11.06 5.32 -39.56
N LYS A 219 -10.41 6.29 -40.23
CA LYS A 219 -11.07 7.11 -41.26
C LYS A 219 -11.34 6.30 -42.53
N LYS A 220 -10.38 5.46 -42.96
CA LYS A 220 -10.55 4.57 -44.11
C LYS A 220 -11.71 3.59 -43.88
N GLN A 221 -11.80 3.03 -42.68
CA GLN A 221 -12.88 2.13 -42.31
C GLN A 221 -14.25 2.82 -42.36
N LYS A 222 -14.42 4.01 -41.75
CA LYS A 222 -15.70 4.72 -41.77
C LYS A 222 -16.16 5.10 -43.19
N THR A 223 -15.24 5.51 -44.06
CA THR A 223 -15.56 5.81 -45.46
C THR A 223 -15.96 4.55 -46.23
N LEU A 224 -15.27 3.43 -45.99
CA LEU A 224 -15.60 2.15 -46.60
C LEU A 224 -16.96 1.62 -46.14
N ASP A 225 -17.23 1.66 -44.83
CA ASP A 225 -18.52 1.26 -44.25
C ASP A 225 -19.69 2.06 -44.83
N SER A 226 -19.48 3.34 -45.18
CA SER A 226 -20.51 4.18 -45.82
C SER A 226 -20.74 3.89 -47.31
N LEU A 227 -19.77 3.28 -48.00
CA LEU A 227 -19.80 3.09 -49.45
C LEU A 227 -20.27 1.70 -49.87
N THR A 228 -19.83 0.65 -49.17
CA THR A 228 -19.89 -0.69 -49.76
C THR A 228 -21.04 -1.56 -49.27
N ASN A 229 -21.73 -1.25 -48.16
CA ASN A 229 -22.65 -2.19 -47.46
C ASN A 229 -22.09 -3.61 -47.22
N THR A 230 -20.83 -3.85 -47.60
CA THR A 230 -20.09 -5.09 -47.56
C THR A 230 -18.87 -4.83 -46.72
N SER A 231 -18.75 -5.61 -45.66
CA SER A 231 -17.66 -5.54 -44.69
C SER A 231 -16.36 -6.04 -45.33
N LEU A 232 -15.73 -5.21 -46.18
CA LEU A 232 -14.33 -5.37 -46.52
C LEU A 232 -13.54 -5.11 -45.23
N SER A 233 -13.31 -6.21 -44.52
CA SER A 233 -12.79 -6.25 -43.17
C SER A 233 -11.30 -5.92 -43.17
N MET A 234 -10.94 -4.70 -42.75
CA MET A 234 -9.63 -4.55 -42.12
C MET A 234 -9.55 -5.54 -40.95
N ASN A 235 -8.40 -6.22 -40.77
CA ASN A 235 -8.15 -7.21 -39.72
C ASN A 235 -8.14 -6.57 -38.31
N PHE A 236 -9.27 -6.03 -37.89
CA PHE A 236 -9.55 -5.56 -36.53
C PHE A 236 -10.20 -6.67 -35.74
N THR A 237 -9.74 -6.88 -34.51
CA THR A 237 -10.41 -7.78 -33.57
C THR A 237 -11.77 -7.20 -33.16
N ALA A 238 -12.67 -8.03 -32.64
CA ALA A 238 -13.97 -7.57 -32.14
C ALA A 238 -13.86 -6.43 -31.11
N LYS A 239 -12.84 -6.46 -30.24
CA LYS A 239 -12.54 -5.40 -29.26
C LYS A 239 -12.16 -4.07 -29.92
N GLU A 240 -11.39 -4.13 -31.01
CA GLU A 240 -10.93 -2.95 -31.75
C GLU A 240 -12.07 -2.31 -32.56
N GLN A 241 -12.91 -3.15 -33.18
CA GLN A 241 -14.12 -2.67 -33.85
C GLN A 241 -15.07 -1.99 -32.85
N ASN A 242 -15.22 -2.57 -31.66
CA ASN A 242 -16.02 -1.98 -30.58
C ASN A 242 -15.45 -0.62 -30.13
N LEU A 243 -14.13 -0.50 -29.98
CA LEU A 243 -13.47 0.78 -29.68
C LEU A 243 -13.79 1.84 -30.74
N LEU A 244 -13.66 1.50 -32.03
CA LEU A 244 -13.92 2.44 -33.12
C LEU A 244 -15.38 2.92 -33.17
N LYS A 245 -16.34 2.02 -32.90
CA LYS A 245 -17.77 2.36 -32.81
C LYS A 245 -18.06 3.35 -31.68
N GLN A 246 -17.35 3.25 -30.57
CA GLN A 246 -17.53 4.13 -29.41
C GLN A 246 -16.86 5.51 -29.57
N LEU A 247 -15.97 5.69 -30.55
CA LEU A 247 -15.28 6.96 -30.80
C LEU A 247 -16.03 7.83 -31.82
N THR A 248 -16.31 9.07 -31.44
CA THR A 248 -16.88 10.05 -32.38
C THR A 248 -15.86 10.45 -33.45
N GLU A 249 -16.32 10.90 -34.61
CA GLU A 249 -15.43 11.34 -35.69
C GLU A 249 -14.48 12.46 -35.27
N ARG A 250 -14.97 13.40 -34.44
CA ARG A 250 -14.14 14.45 -33.87
C ARG A 250 -12.99 13.87 -33.04
N GLN A 251 -13.26 12.86 -32.20
CA GLN A 251 -12.23 12.23 -31.39
C GLN A 251 -11.19 11.50 -32.25
N ILE A 252 -11.64 10.82 -33.31
CA ILE A 252 -10.74 10.16 -34.26
C ILE A 252 -9.84 11.21 -34.92
N LYS A 253 -10.39 12.35 -35.37
CA LYS A 253 -9.61 13.46 -35.94
C LYS A 253 -8.61 14.04 -34.94
N ASP A 254 -9.02 14.26 -33.69
CA ASP A 254 -8.15 14.79 -32.64
C ASP A 254 -6.99 13.81 -32.32
N LEU A 255 -7.28 12.50 -32.26
CA LEU A 255 -6.29 11.45 -32.07
C LEU A 255 -5.33 11.33 -33.26
N GLN A 256 -5.84 11.36 -34.50
CA GLN A 256 -5.01 11.36 -35.71
C GLN A 256 -4.09 12.58 -35.76
N TYR A 257 -4.60 13.75 -35.38
CA TYR A 257 -3.79 14.97 -35.28
C TYR A 257 -2.67 14.80 -34.26
N LEU A 258 -2.96 14.19 -33.10
CA LEU A 258 -1.95 13.90 -32.08
C LEU A 258 -0.89 12.91 -32.61
N VAL A 259 -1.29 11.79 -33.24
CA VAL A 259 -0.35 10.81 -33.82
C VAL A 259 0.57 11.46 -34.86
N ASN A 260 0.02 12.29 -35.74
CA ASN A 260 0.78 12.84 -36.87
C ASN A 260 1.68 14.01 -36.49
N ASN A 261 1.33 14.78 -35.47
CA ASN A 261 2.01 16.05 -35.15
C ASN A 261 2.74 16.03 -33.79
N TYR A 262 2.43 15.05 -32.93
CA TYR A 262 2.96 14.94 -31.57
C TYR A 262 3.17 13.46 -31.21
N SER A 263 3.85 12.71 -32.08
CA SER A 263 4.00 11.25 -31.91
C SER A 263 4.62 10.89 -30.55
N ASP A 264 5.61 11.63 -30.06
CA ASP A 264 6.28 11.35 -28.78
C ASP A 264 5.36 11.67 -27.60
N THR A 265 4.61 12.77 -27.67
CA THR A 265 3.58 13.12 -26.67
C THR A 265 2.42 12.13 -26.69
N PHE A 266 2.03 11.64 -27.88
CA PHE A 266 1.06 10.55 -28.04
C PHE A 266 1.56 9.32 -27.32
N ASP A 267 2.78 8.89 -27.64
CA ASP A 267 3.40 7.71 -27.06
C ASP A 267 3.46 7.87 -25.54
N LYS A 268 4.08 8.91 -25.02
CA LYS A 268 4.17 9.16 -23.57
C LYS A 268 2.80 9.11 -22.91
N TYR A 269 1.81 9.81 -23.45
CA TYR A 269 0.46 9.81 -22.87
C TYR A 269 -0.14 8.40 -22.79
N PHE A 270 -0.01 7.61 -23.85
CA PHE A 270 -0.56 6.26 -23.88
C PHE A 270 0.28 5.26 -23.09
N PHE A 271 1.59 5.46 -22.98
CA PHE A 271 2.47 4.74 -22.05
C PHE A 271 2.06 4.99 -20.60
N ASP A 272 2.04 6.27 -20.19
CA ASP A 272 1.63 6.70 -18.86
C ASP A 272 0.22 6.22 -18.52
N LEU A 273 -0.69 6.23 -19.50
CA LEU A 273 -2.03 5.71 -19.36
C LEU A 273 -2.06 4.20 -19.13
N VAL A 274 -1.35 3.42 -19.94
CA VAL A 274 -1.27 1.97 -19.74
C VAL A 274 -0.65 1.66 -18.39
N GLU A 275 0.42 2.37 -18.01
CA GLU A 275 1.10 2.21 -16.74
C GLU A 275 0.20 2.56 -15.55
N MET A 276 -0.50 3.70 -15.61
CA MET A 276 -1.50 4.08 -14.62
C MET A 276 -2.59 3.01 -14.48
N ILE A 277 -3.05 2.40 -15.57
CA ILE A 277 -4.04 1.33 -15.51
C ILE A 277 -3.45 0.07 -14.86
N LYS A 278 -2.23 -0.33 -15.22
CA LYS A 278 -1.51 -1.47 -14.58
C LYS A 278 -1.42 -1.24 -13.07
N LEU A 279 -0.90 -0.10 -12.66
CA LEU A 279 -0.75 0.29 -11.25
C LEU A 279 -2.10 0.37 -10.52
N LEU A 280 -3.14 0.89 -11.17
CA LEU A 280 -4.49 0.94 -10.62
C LEU A 280 -5.02 -0.47 -10.38
N MET A 281 -4.82 -1.39 -11.33
CA MET A 281 -5.24 -2.78 -11.21
C MET A 281 -4.52 -3.52 -10.08
N ILE A 282 -3.20 -3.37 -10.00
CA ILE A 282 -2.38 -3.94 -8.91
C ILE A 282 -2.87 -3.39 -7.57
N SER A 283 -3.01 -2.07 -7.45
CA SER A 283 -3.45 -1.44 -6.21
C SER A 283 -4.84 -1.88 -5.77
N ASN A 284 -5.81 -1.95 -6.69
CA ASN A 284 -7.16 -2.40 -6.38
C ASN A 284 -7.18 -3.87 -5.90
N LYS A 285 -6.37 -4.72 -6.52
CA LYS A 285 -6.23 -6.12 -6.11
C LYS A 285 -5.59 -6.23 -4.72
N SER A 286 -4.51 -5.49 -4.46
CA SER A 286 -3.88 -5.40 -3.14
C SER A 286 -4.87 -4.95 -2.06
N HIS A 287 -5.60 -3.86 -2.31
CA HIS A 287 -6.62 -3.33 -1.38
C HIS A 287 -7.74 -4.34 -1.15
N LYS A 288 -8.21 -5.02 -2.20
CA LYS A 288 -9.24 -6.05 -2.08
C LYS A 288 -8.77 -7.25 -1.24
N ILE A 289 -7.53 -7.70 -1.46
CA ILE A 289 -6.92 -8.80 -0.69
C ILE A 289 -6.92 -8.49 0.81
N ILE A 290 -6.74 -7.22 1.20
CA ILE A 290 -6.72 -6.80 2.60
C ILE A 290 -8.02 -6.14 3.08
N SER A 291 -9.08 -6.16 2.26
CA SER A 291 -10.35 -5.49 2.52
C SER A 291 -10.21 -4.00 2.91
N ALA A 292 -9.24 -3.29 2.35
CA ALA A 292 -9.05 -1.86 2.56
C ALA A 292 -9.80 -1.03 1.51
N ASP A 293 -10.25 0.15 1.93
CA ASP A 293 -10.82 1.14 1.01
C ASP A 293 -9.72 1.77 0.15
N PHE A 294 -10.00 1.91 -1.15
CA PHE A 294 -9.08 2.56 -2.07
C PHE A 294 -9.18 4.08 -1.98
N SER A 295 -8.02 4.74 -1.78
CA SER A 295 -7.92 6.19 -1.73
C SER A 295 -7.30 6.74 -3.00
N ILE A 296 -8.10 7.49 -3.78
CA ILE A 296 -7.65 8.09 -5.05
C ILE A 296 -6.54 9.10 -4.83
N ALA A 297 -6.66 9.94 -3.80
CA ALA A 297 -5.68 10.98 -3.49
C ALA A 297 -4.30 10.38 -3.23
N HIS A 298 -4.22 9.35 -2.37
CA HIS A 298 -2.97 8.66 -2.08
C HIS A 298 -2.39 7.98 -3.33
N PHE A 299 -3.24 7.37 -4.16
CA PHE A 299 -2.78 6.76 -5.41
C PHE A 299 -2.29 7.81 -6.42
N VAL A 300 -2.94 8.98 -6.53
CA VAL A 300 -2.47 10.10 -7.36
C VAL A 300 -1.12 10.62 -6.86
N ARG A 301 -0.93 10.72 -5.55
CA ARG A 301 0.36 11.06 -4.94
C ARG A 301 1.47 10.16 -5.45
N PHE A 302 1.24 8.85 -5.34
CA PHE A 302 2.17 7.83 -5.79
C PHE A 302 2.48 7.97 -7.30
N LEU A 303 1.46 8.15 -8.15
CA LEU A 303 1.66 8.32 -9.60
C LEU A 303 2.54 9.54 -9.93
N MET A 304 2.32 10.66 -9.23
CA MET A 304 3.11 11.87 -9.41
C MET A 304 4.57 11.67 -9.00
N GLU A 305 4.81 11.00 -7.88
CA GLU A 305 6.16 10.64 -7.42
C GLU A 305 6.88 9.69 -8.41
N LYS A 306 6.13 8.90 -9.17
CA LYS A 306 6.64 8.04 -10.26
C LYS A 306 6.77 8.75 -11.62
N GLY A 307 6.49 10.04 -11.71
CA GLY A 307 6.58 10.81 -12.96
C GLY A 307 5.41 10.56 -13.94
N ILE A 308 4.32 9.97 -13.48
CA ILE A 308 3.08 9.78 -14.25
C ILE A 308 2.18 11.00 -14.03
N ASP A 309 2.56 12.11 -14.67
CA ASP A 309 2.06 13.47 -14.38
C ASP A 309 1.44 14.18 -15.60
N PHE A 310 0.98 13.41 -16.59
CA PHE A 310 0.37 13.93 -17.84
C PHE A 310 -0.90 14.80 -17.61
N LEU A 311 -1.41 14.87 -16.38
CA LEU A 311 -2.45 15.79 -15.92
C LEU A 311 -2.08 16.37 -14.56
N SER A 312 -2.55 17.58 -14.24
CA SER A 312 -2.42 18.13 -12.89
C SER A 312 -3.13 17.26 -11.84
N TRP A 313 -2.66 17.31 -10.59
CA TRP A 313 -3.18 16.54 -9.45
C TRP A 313 -4.70 16.40 -9.43
N LYS A 314 -5.42 17.51 -9.28
CA LYS A 314 -6.91 17.55 -9.19
C LYS A 314 -7.59 16.93 -10.41
N ARG A 315 -6.95 16.99 -11.59
CA ARG A 315 -7.49 16.42 -12.83
C ARG A 315 -7.26 14.92 -12.88
N LEU A 316 -6.08 14.47 -12.44
CA LEU A 316 -5.75 13.05 -12.35
C LEU A 316 -6.67 12.36 -11.34
N GLU A 317 -6.93 12.98 -10.18
CA GLU A 317 -7.92 12.49 -9.20
C GLU A 317 -9.31 12.36 -9.80
N LYS A 318 -9.79 13.40 -10.48
CA LYS A 318 -11.11 13.38 -11.12
C LYS A 318 -11.20 12.29 -12.19
N LEU A 319 -10.14 12.11 -12.97
CA LEU A 319 -10.04 11.10 -14.02
C LEU A 319 -10.05 9.69 -13.41
N ILE A 320 -9.14 9.41 -12.49
CA ILE A 320 -9.04 8.11 -11.79
C ILE A 320 -10.35 7.81 -11.06
N GLY A 321 -11.00 8.80 -10.46
CA GLY A 321 -12.30 8.61 -9.82
C GLY A 321 -13.43 8.29 -10.79
N ALA A 322 -13.41 8.89 -11.98
CA ALA A 322 -14.35 8.55 -13.03
C ALA A 322 -14.11 7.12 -13.56
N ILE A 323 -12.84 6.72 -13.74
CA ILE A 323 -12.45 5.38 -14.17
C ILE A 323 -12.85 4.34 -13.13
N PHE A 324 -12.49 4.56 -11.87
CA PHE A 324 -12.82 3.68 -10.76
C PHE A 324 -14.32 3.44 -10.66
N ARG A 325 -15.14 4.51 -10.61
CA ARG A 325 -16.60 4.39 -10.55
C ARG A 325 -17.18 3.69 -11.78
N PHE A 326 -16.64 3.97 -12.96
CA PHE A 326 -17.08 3.32 -14.18
C PHE A 326 -16.80 1.81 -14.11
N LEU A 327 -15.57 1.41 -13.83
CA LEU A 327 -15.15 0.01 -13.81
C LEU A 327 -15.83 -0.78 -12.68
N LYS A 328 -16.07 -0.15 -11.53
CA LYS A 328 -16.87 -0.73 -10.44
C LYS A 328 -18.29 -1.08 -10.87
N ASN A 329 -18.83 -0.44 -11.90
CA ASN A 329 -20.17 -0.70 -12.45
C ASN A 329 -20.13 -1.61 -13.70
N THR A 330 -19.01 -2.27 -13.98
CA THR A 330 -18.87 -3.23 -15.08
C THR A 330 -18.74 -4.67 -14.56
N LYS A 331 -18.55 -5.64 -15.45
CA LYS A 331 -18.20 -7.02 -15.11
C LYS A 331 -16.92 -7.17 -14.27
N TYR A 332 -16.13 -6.11 -14.15
CA TYR A 332 -14.89 -6.08 -13.35
C TYR A 332 -15.11 -5.57 -11.93
N SER A 333 -16.35 -5.35 -11.49
CA SER A 333 -16.68 -4.85 -10.15
C SER A 333 -15.98 -5.62 -9.02
N TYR A 334 -15.80 -6.93 -9.21
CA TYR A 334 -15.10 -7.80 -8.28
C TYR A 334 -13.60 -7.48 -8.12
N LEU A 335 -12.97 -6.67 -8.96
CA LEU A 335 -11.58 -6.24 -8.74
C LEU A 335 -11.48 -4.99 -7.86
N PHE A 336 -12.58 -4.24 -7.71
CA PHE A 336 -12.55 -2.92 -7.08
C PHE A 336 -13.07 -2.98 -5.65
N PRO A 337 -12.30 -2.50 -4.65
CA PRO A 337 -12.75 -2.38 -3.28
C PRO A 337 -13.76 -1.23 -3.11
N ALA A 338 -14.17 -0.98 -1.86
CA ALA A 338 -14.86 0.26 -1.53
C ALA A 338 -13.94 1.47 -1.74
N GLN A 339 -14.54 2.63 -1.99
CA GLN A 339 -13.82 3.87 -2.26
C GLN A 339 -13.86 4.76 -1.02
N MET A 340 -12.71 5.32 -0.64
CA MET A 340 -12.65 6.31 0.42
C MET A 340 -13.15 7.67 -0.12
N HIS A 341 -14.21 8.22 0.48
CA HIS A 341 -14.93 9.39 -0.06
C HIS A 341 -14.41 10.76 0.41
N SER A 342 -13.47 10.83 1.36
CA SER A 342 -12.91 12.10 1.82
C SER A 342 -11.39 12.03 2.07
N GLU A 343 -10.69 13.09 1.68
CA GLU A 343 -9.32 13.42 2.09
C GLU A 343 -9.29 14.04 3.49
N LYS A 344 -10.29 13.80 4.36
CA LYS A 344 -10.06 14.15 5.76
C LYS A 344 -8.88 13.28 6.16
N ILE A 345 -7.70 13.90 6.18
CA ILE A 345 -6.47 13.37 6.72
C ILE A 345 -6.96 12.86 8.06
N ILE A 346 -6.99 11.55 8.19
CA ILE A 346 -7.30 10.93 9.46
C ILE A 346 -6.06 11.25 10.28
N THR A 347 -5.99 12.47 10.82
CA THR A 347 -5.09 12.78 11.90
C THR A 347 -5.45 11.77 12.97
N TYR A 348 -4.42 11.08 13.47
CA TYR A 348 -4.57 9.94 14.38
C TYR A 348 -5.48 10.26 15.59
N GLU A 349 -5.67 11.55 15.88
CA GLU A 349 -6.37 12.09 17.03
C GLU A 349 -7.87 12.39 16.79
N GLU A 350 -8.31 12.80 15.59
CA GLU A 350 -9.67 13.37 15.42
C GLU A 350 -10.68 12.50 14.66
N GLY A 351 -10.27 11.33 14.18
CA GLY A 351 -11.21 10.42 13.53
C GLY A 351 -10.68 9.01 13.56
N ARG A 352 -10.72 8.35 14.72
CA ARG A 352 -10.37 6.93 14.83
C ARG A 352 -11.07 6.19 13.69
N PRO A 353 -10.35 5.71 12.65
CA PRO A 353 -10.97 4.83 11.69
C PRO A 353 -11.57 3.68 12.51
N ASP A 354 -12.75 3.21 12.12
CA ASP A 354 -13.47 2.17 12.86
C ASP A 354 -12.44 1.13 13.34
N LEU A 355 -12.28 1.01 14.67
CA LEU A 355 -11.28 0.12 15.27
C LEU A 355 -11.41 -1.30 14.71
N VAL A 356 -12.62 -1.66 14.27
CA VAL A 356 -12.93 -2.87 13.51
C VAL A 356 -12.21 -2.90 12.16
N GLN A 357 -12.32 -1.86 11.34
CA GLN A 357 -11.67 -1.79 10.03
C GLN A 357 -10.15 -1.86 10.15
N ARG A 358 -9.55 -1.16 11.13
CA ARG A 358 -8.10 -1.28 11.43
C ARG A 358 -7.70 -2.72 11.72
N LYS A 359 -8.46 -3.41 12.58
CA LYS A 359 -8.21 -4.81 12.93
C LYS A 359 -8.39 -5.73 11.71
N ILE A 360 -9.39 -5.51 10.87
CA ILE A 360 -9.63 -6.31 9.66
C ILE A 360 -8.46 -6.18 8.70
N VAL A 361 -8.11 -4.94 8.32
CA VAL A 361 -7.03 -4.67 7.36
C VAL A 361 -5.70 -5.21 7.87
N GLY A 362 -5.33 -4.91 9.12
CA GLY A 362 -4.08 -5.39 9.70
C GLY A 362 -4.02 -6.93 9.81
N ARG A 363 -5.13 -7.60 10.14
CA ARG A 363 -5.19 -9.07 10.17
C ARG A 363 -5.10 -9.69 8.77
N ARG A 364 -5.71 -9.07 7.75
CA ARG A 364 -5.60 -9.56 6.37
C ARG A 364 -4.20 -9.32 5.79
N ILE A 365 -3.54 -8.19 6.11
CA ILE A 365 -2.12 -7.98 5.81
C ILE A 365 -1.28 -9.07 6.46
N LYS A 366 -1.50 -9.36 7.76
CA LYS A 366 -0.80 -10.44 8.47
C LYS A 366 -1.00 -11.80 7.81
N LEU A 367 -2.22 -12.15 7.42
CA LEU A 367 -2.50 -13.42 6.71
C LEU A 367 -1.82 -13.48 5.34
N TYR A 368 -1.83 -12.38 4.59
CA TYR A 368 -1.08 -12.26 3.35
C TYR A 368 0.41 -12.49 3.61
N ALA A 369 0.98 -11.77 4.59
CA ALA A 369 2.38 -11.87 4.94
C ALA A 369 2.80 -13.31 5.32
N MET A 370 2.02 -13.96 6.18
CA MET A 370 2.24 -15.36 6.56
C MET A 370 2.16 -16.33 5.37
N ARG A 371 1.36 -16.03 4.35
CA ARG A 371 1.17 -16.88 3.16
C ARG A 371 2.35 -16.77 2.17
N TYR A 372 2.99 -15.61 2.08
CA TYR A 372 3.97 -15.35 1.02
C TYR A 372 5.42 -15.22 1.51
N ILE A 373 5.65 -14.87 2.78
CA ILE A 373 7.00 -14.77 3.33
C ILE A 373 7.76 -16.11 3.23
N TYR A 374 9.03 -16.05 2.83
CA TYR A 374 9.90 -17.18 2.45
C TYR A 374 9.22 -18.16 1.50
N ASN A 375 8.61 -17.64 0.44
CA ASN A 375 7.91 -18.43 -0.56
C ASN A 375 6.83 -19.35 0.04
N GLY A 376 6.14 -18.87 1.08
CA GLY A 376 5.07 -19.60 1.74
C GLY A 376 5.53 -20.78 2.60
N ARG A 377 6.80 -20.81 3.02
CA ARG A 377 7.36 -21.86 3.90
C ARG A 377 6.53 -22.10 5.17
N TYR A 378 5.92 -21.05 5.72
CA TYR A 378 5.09 -21.17 6.92
C TYR A 378 3.66 -21.61 6.63
N PHE A 379 3.29 -21.82 5.37
CA PHE A 379 1.92 -22.05 4.95
C PHE A 379 1.84 -23.28 4.03
N GLU A 380 1.68 -24.46 4.61
CA GLU A 380 1.57 -25.70 3.84
C GLU A 380 0.12 -26.20 3.85
N LYS A 381 -0.48 -26.45 2.67
CA LYS A 381 -1.88 -26.92 2.53
C LYS A 381 -2.90 -26.04 3.28
N GLY A 382 -2.63 -24.73 3.34
CA GLY A 382 -3.46 -23.81 4.12
C GLY A 382 -3.35 -24.05 5.62
N ILE A 383 -2.15 -24.25 6.14
CA ILE A 383 -1.88 -24.41 7.58
C ILE A 383 -0.64 -23.57 7.93
N ALA A 384 -0.82 -22.58 8.79
CA ALA A 384 0.23 -21.69 9.25
C ALA A 384 1.14 -22.34 10.33
N LYS A 385 2.22 -23.04 9.96
CA LYS A 385 3.06 -23.77 10.92
C LYS A 385 4.01 -22.85 11.69
N CYS A 386 4.08 -23.01 13.02
CA CYS A 386 5.19 -22.46 13.81
C CYS A 386 6.38 -23.42 13.68
N THR A 387 7.56 -22.92 13.36
CA THR A 387 8.75 -23.75 13.20
C THR A 387 9.26 -24.37 14.50
N GLU A 388 9.00 -23.74 15.66
CA GLU A 388 9.31 -24.32 16.97
C GLU A 388 8.37 -25.48 17.29
N CYS A 389 7.05 -25.30 17.16
CA CYS A 389 6.08 -26.40 17.37
C CYS A 389 6.39 -27.63 16.50
N VAL A 390 6.81 -27.41 15.25
CA VAL A 390 7.19 -28.52 14.34
C VAL A 390 8.46 -29.22 14.82
N ARG A 391 9.46 -28.46 15.31
CA ARG A 391 10.69 -29.03 15.88
C ARG A 391 10.44 -29.84 17.14
N GLU A 392 9.48 -29.41 17.95
CA GLU A 392 9.05 -30.09 19.18
C GLU A 392 8.10 -31.29 18.91
N GLY A 393 7.75 -31.56 17.64
CA GLY A 393 6.91 -32.70 17.28
C GLY A 393 5.41 -32.52 17.55
N PHE A 394 4.94 -31.29 17.80
CA PHE A 394 3.51 -31.04 18.01
C PHE A 394 2.69 -31.27 16.73
N THR A 395 1.56 -31.95 16.91
CA THR A 395 0.67 -32.51 15.87
C THR A 395 -0.15 -31.47 15.09
N ILE A 396 0.29 -30.21 14.99
CA ILE A 396 -0.39 -29.05 14.35
C ILE A 396 -1.11 -28.14 15.38
N ASN A 397 -0.30 -27.51 16.24
CA ASN A 397 -0.74 -26.57 17.29
C ASN A 397 -1.33 -25.25 16.73
N THR A 398 -1.18 -24.98 15.44
CA THR A 398 -1.56 -23.69 14.86
C THR A 398 -2.00 -23.78 13.40
N SER A 399 -3.09 -24.47 13.12
CA SER A 399 -3.69 -24.39 11.79
C SER A 399 -4.12 -22.94 11.45
N ILE A 400 -4.50 -22.65 10.19
CA ILE A 400 -5.11 -21.35 9.84
C ILE A 400 -6.16 -20.90 10.86
N PRO A 401 -7.00 -21.81 11.41
CA PRO A 401 -7.88 -21.51 12.53
C PRO A 401 -7.31 -20.64 13.65
N ARG A 402 -6.01 -20.78 13.93
CA ARG A 402 -5.30 -20.09 15.00
C ARG A 402 -4.34 -19.01 14.49
N ALA A 403 -4.55 -18.46 13.29
CA ALA A 403 -3.69 -17.38 12.78
C ALA A 403 -3.69 -16.13 13.68
N ALA A 404 -4.74 -15.91 14.46
CA ALA A 404 -4.77 -14.87 15.49
C ALA A 404 -3.70 -15.10 16.57
N ALA A 405 -3.40 -16.37 16.90
CA ALA A 405 -2.38 -16.79 17.85
C ALA A 405 -0.97 -16.89 17.23
N LYS A 406 -0.72 -16.23 16.11
CA LYS A 406 0.60 -16.13 15.47
C LYS A 406 1.16 -14.75 15.62
N GLU A 407 2.46 -14.61 15.82
CA GLU A 407 3.11 -13.31 15.91
C GLU A 407 4.37 -13.34 15.03
N PHE A 408 4.66 -12.19 14.43
CA PHE A 408 5.90 -11.97 13.71
C PHE A 408 7.01 -11.66 14.71
N HIS A 409 8.21 -12.14 14.45
CA HIS A 409 9.36 -11.95 15.33
C HIS A 409 10.62 -11.73 14.50
N HIS A 410 11.45 -10.75 14.84
CA HIS A 410 12.73 -10.51 14.15
C HIS A 410 13.80 -11.51 14.57
N LYS A 411 14.61 -12.03 13.65
CA LYS A 411 15.68 -13.00 14.00
C LYS A 411 16.78 -12.36 14.87
N ILE A 412 17.03 -11.07 14.68
CA ILE A 412 17.95 -10.24 15.48
C ILE A 412 17.11 -9.56 16.56
N MET A 413 17.56 -9.52 17.82
CA MET A 413 16.84 -9.20 19.08
C MET A 413 16.07 -7.85 19.17
N ARG A 414 15.42 -7.34 18.11
CA ARG A 414 14.33 -6.39 18.29
C ARG A 414 13.21 -7.11 19.01
N MET A 415 12.87 -6.63 20.20
CA MET A 415 11.89 -7.25 21.09
C MET A 415 10.45 -7.21 20.54
N GLU A 416 10.18 -6.40 19.51
CA GLU A 416 8.82 -6.25 18.97
C GLU A 416 8.82 -6.54 17.46
N GLY A 417 8.02 -7.54 17.07
CA GLY A 417 7.73 -7.83 15.67
C GLY A 417 6.41 -7.22 15.22
N TYR A 418 6.13 -7.30 13.92
CA TYR A 418 4.98 -6.66 13.27
C TYR A 418 3.62 -7.00 13.90
N THR A 419 3.08 -6.11 14.72
CA THR A 419 1.72 -6.24 15.26
C THR A 419 0.66 -5.91 14.20
N VAL A 420 -0.59 -6.34 14.42
CA VAL A 420 -1.73 -5.97 13.54
C VAL A 420 -1.88 -4.44 13.42
N ASN A 421 -1.55 -3.74 14.50
CA ASN A 421 -1.64 -2.28 14.59
C ASN A 421 -0.54 -1.58 13.81
N GLU A 422 0.70 -2.08 13.87
CA GLU A 422 1.83 -1.61 13.06
C GLU A 422 1.63 -1.90 11.58
N LEU A 423 1.17 -3.11 11.23
CA LEU A 423 0.90 -3.47 9.83
C LEU A 423 -0.11 -2.53 9.18
N TYR A 424 -1.16 -2.14 9.91
CA TYR A 424 -2.11 -1.14 9.44
C TYR A 424 -1.52 0.27 9.36
N ALA A 425 -0.63 0.64 10.29
CA ALA A 425 0.04 1.94 10.28
C ALA A 425 0.94 2.06 9.03
N LEU A 426 1.79 1.06 8.78
CA LEU A 426 2.63 0.95 7.59
C LEU A 426 1.80 1.04 6.30
N PHE A 427 0.68 0.33 6.24
CA PHE A 427 -0.24 0.43 5.10
C PHE A 427 -0.84 1.82 4.94
N THR A 428 -1.13 2.52 6.03
CA THR A 428 -1.76 3.84 5.96
C THR A 428 -0.75 4.91 5.50
N GLU A 429 0.50 4.81 5.94
CA GLU A 429 1.60 5.66 5.49
C GLU A 429 1.85 5.54 3.98
N ASP A 430 1.80 4.31 3.46
CA ASP A 430 2.08 4.00 2.06
C ASP A 430 0.86 3.46 1.28
N ARG A 431 -0.35 3.92 1.64
CA ARG A 431 -1.62 3.40 1.07
C ARG A 431 -1.73 3.57 -0.44
N GLY A 432 -1.04 4.58 -0.99
CA GLY A 432 -1.04 4.88 -2.41
C GLY A 432 -0.21 3.91 -3.24
N ASN A 433 0.71 3.16 -2.63
CA ASN A 433 1.63 2.27 -3.32
C ASN A 433 0.94 0.96 -3.75
N PRO A 434 0.84 0.68 -5.06
CA PRO A 434 0.28 -0.57 -5.58
C PRO A 434 1.02 -1.82 -5.07
N TYR A 435 2.32 -1.67 -4.82
CA TYR A 435 3.24 -2.74 -4.46
C TYR A 435 3.44 -2.88 -2.95
N PHE A 436 2.67 -2.16 -2.12
CA PHE A 436 2.77 -2.22 -0.66
C PHE A 436 2.89 -3.64 -0.09
N LEU A 437 2.08 -4.58 -0.58
CA LEU A 437 2.08 -5.97 -0.10
C LEU A 437 3.36 -6.73 -0.49
N PRO A 438 3.77 -6.80 -1.77
CA PRO A 438 5.09 -7.30 -2.16
C PRO A 438 6.26 -6.64 -1.42
N ASP A 439 6.27 -5.30 -1.35
CA ASP A 439 7.35 -4.53 -0.72
C ASP A 439 7.46 -4.85 0.78
N LEU A 440 6.32 -5.05 1.46
CA LEU A 440 6.27 -5.50 2.84
C LEU A 440 6.86 -6.91 2.99
N ILE A 441 6.58 -7.84 2.09
CA ILE A 441 7.18 -9.19 2.14
C ILE A 441 8.69 -9.09 2.03
N GLU A 442 9.19 -8.37 1.02
CA GLU A 442 10.63 -8.23 0.78
C GLU A 442 11.31 -7.60 2.00
N ARG A 443 10.69 -6.56 2.58
CA ARG A 443 11.16 -5.94 3.82
C ARG A 443 11.22 -6.94 4.97
N MET A 444 10.16 -7.71 5.20
CA MET A 444 10.11 -8.70 6.28
C MET A 444 11.13 -9.83 6.10
N GLU A 445 11.38 -10.28 4.86
CA GLU A 445 12.41 -11.27 4.55
C GLU A 445 13.81 -10.72 4.80
N ARG A 446 14.08 -9.48 4.37
CA ARG A 446 15.36 -8.79 4.60
C ARG A 446 15.64 -8.60 6.09
N GLU A 447 14.61 -8.29 6.87
CA GLU A 447 14.67 -8.18 8.32
C GLU A 447 14.74 -9.54 9.05
N GLY A 448 14.69 -10.65 8.31
CA GLY A 448 14.73 -12.00 8.89
C GLY A 448 13.54 -12.29 9.79
N VAL A 449 12.37 -11.72 9.51
CA VAL A 449 11.16 -11.92 10.30
C VAL A 449 10.72 -13.37 10.20
N ILE A 450 10.37 -14.01 11.31
CA ILE A 450 9.85 -15.38 11.35
C ILE A 450 8.46 -15.40 12.00
N VAL A 451 7.66 -16.41 11.68
CA VAL A 451 6.32 -16.60 12.28
C VAL A 451 6.43 -17.56 13.45
N ARG A 452 6.06 -17.09 14.65
CA ARG A 452 5.96 -17.91 15.86
C ARG A 452 4.52 -17.99 16.36
N CYS A 453 4.16 -19.03 17.09
CA CYS A 453 2.91 -19.00 17.83
C CYS A 453 3.06 -18.10 19.06
N LYS A 454 1.96 -17.56 19.58
CA LYS A 454 1.97 -16.66 20.73
C LYS A 454 2.58 -17.32 21.97
N ALA A 455 2.32 -18.61 22.16
CA ALA A 455 2.95 -19.40 23.22
C ALA A 455 4.49 -19.39 23.12
N HIS A 456 5.05 -19.70 21.95
CA HIS A 456 6.51 -19.63 21.73
C HIS A 456 7.05 -18.21 21.77
N HIS A 457 6.27 -17.22 21.30
CA HIS A 457 6.64 -15.81 21.40
C HIS A 457 6.85 -15.42 22.86
N GLN A 458 5.90 -15.71 23.76
CA GLN A 458 6.04 -15.42 25.18
C GLN A 458 7.23 -16.12 25.84
N ILE A 459 7.55 -17.36 25.44
CA ILE A 459 8.69 -18.10 26.00
C ILE A 459 10.00 -17.37 25.69
N ILE A 460 10.17 -16.84 24.48
CA ILE A 460 11.39 -16.13 24.05
C ILE A 460 11.52 -14.80 24.78
N HIS A 461 10.43 -14.05 24.90
CA HIS A 461 10.44 -12.78 25.61
C HIS A 461 10.60 -12.94 27.13
N SER A 462 10.32 -14.14 27.65
CA SER A 462 10.67 -14.51 29.02
C SER A 462 12.14 -14.92 29.12
N HIS A 463 13.04 -13.97 28.88
CA HIS A 463 14.50 -14.16 28.93
C HIS A 463 15.00 -14.80 30.24
N ARG A 464 14.29 -14.56 31.36
CA ARG A 464 14.60 -15.18 32.67
C ARG A 464 14.08 -16.61 32.80
N PHE A 465 13.16 -17.03 31.94
CA PHE A 465 12.56 -18.36 31.99
C PHE A 465 13.57 -19.47 31.77
N ASN A 466 14.54 -19.34 30.85
CA ASN A 466 15.50 -20.42 30.61
C ASN A 466 16.33 -20.77 31.85
N ASN A 467 16.68 -19.78 32.66
CA ASN A 467 17.40 -20.00 33.90
C ASN A 467 16.48 -20.57 34.99
N PHE A 468 15.26 -20.04 35.08
CA PHE A 468 14.23 -20.57 35.98
C PHE A 468 13.77 -21.98 35.60
N LYS A 469 13.85 -22.35 34.31
CA LYS A 469 13.44 -23.65 33.78
C LYS A 469 14.18 -24.78 34.50
N LYS A 470 15.46 -24.59 34.82
CA LYS A 470 16.25 -25.56 35.57
C LYS A 470 15.64 -25.83 36.95
N LEU A 471 15.22 -24.77 37.65
CA LEU A 471 14.60 -24.86 38.97
C LEU A 471 13.24 -25.57 38.90
N ILE A 472 12.39 -25.24 37.92
CA ILE A 472 11.04 -25.85 37.86
C ILE A 472 10.98 -27.22 37.22
N SER A 473 11.92 -27.53 36.33
CA SER A 473 11.88 -28.80 35.60
C SER A 473 12.42 -29.95 36.45
N TRP A 474 13.18 -29.63 37.51
CA TRP A 474 13.64 -30.57 38.55
C TRP A 474 14.16 -31.89 37.94
N GLU A 475 14.99 -31.77 36.90
CA GLU A 475 15.40 -32.89 36.04
C GLU A 475 16.72 -33.51 36.50
N ASN A 476 16.92 -34.80 36.22
CA ASN A 476 18.16 -35.55 36.46
C ASN A 476 18.57 -35.61 37.93
N ILE A 477 17.59 -35.66 38.81
CA ILE A 477 17.82 -35.75 40.25
C ILE A 477 18.02 -37.21 40.63
N PRO A 478 19.07 -37.53 41.41
CA PRO A 478 19.29 -38.89 41.87
C PRO A 478 18.05 -39.42 42.60
N ARG A 479 17.78 -40.72 42.46
CA ARG A 479 16.52 -41.34 42.94
C ARG A 479 16.33 -41.22 44.45
N GLU A 480 17.41 -40.95 45.17
CA GLU A 480 17.44 -40.79 46.63
C GLU A 480 16.87 -39.44 47.09
N PHE A 481 16.70 -38.47 46.19
CA PHE A 481 16.13 -37.15 46.49
C PHE A 481 14.66 -37.06 46.03
N PRO A 482 13.89 -36.09 46.57
CA PRO A 482 12.54 -35.84 46.09
C PRO A 482 12.51 -35.53 44.59
N GLN A 483 11.59 -36.18 43.89
CA GLN A 483 11.52 -36.15 42.43
C GLN A 483 10.71 -34.97 41.88
N ASP A 484 10.01 -34.23 42.75
CA ASP A 484 9.40 -32.93 42.45
C ASP A 484 9.92 -31.87 43.44
N ILE A 485 10.12 -30.64 42.96
CA ILE A 485 10.51 -29.50 43.80
C ILE A 485 9.49 -29.24 44.92
N PHE A 486 8.21 -29.52 44.66
CA PHE A 486 7.13 -29.30 45.63
C PHE A 486 7.07 -30.36 46.73
N ASP A 487 7.88 -31.41 46.65
CA ASP A 487 8.07 -32.38 47.73
C ASP A 487 9.08 -31.90 48.79
N LEU A 488 9.82 -30.82 48.50
CA LEU A 488 10.74 -30.20 49.45
C LEU A 488 10.00 -29.34 50.49
N PRO A 489 10.60 -29.18 51.69
CA PRO A 489 10.15 -28.17 52.64
C PRO A 489 10.16 -26.76 52.02
N ALA A 490 9.14 -25.95 52.32
CA ALA A 490 8.91 -24.62 51.73
C ALA A 490 10.12 -23.69 51.86
N ASP A 491 10.74 -23.70 53.01
CA ASP A 491 11.97 -23.00 53.38
C ASP A 491 13.17 -23.39 52.51
N ILE A 492 13.33 -24.69 52.18
CA ILE A 492 14.34 -25.12 51.19
C ILE A 492 14.01 -24.58 49.80
N ILE A 493 12.75 -24.60 49.37
CA ILE A 493 12.34 -24.03 48.08
C ILE A 493 12.67 -22.53 48.00
N HIS A 494 12.39 -21.76 49.05
CA HIS A 494 12.71 -20.33 49.13
C HIS A 494 14.22 -20.06 49.02
N ILE A 495 15.04 -20.90 49.63
CA ILE A 495 16.50 -20.80 49.53
C ILE A 495 16.97 -21.07 48.10
N LEU A 496 16.44 -22.11 47.46
CA LEU A 496 16.77 -22.43 46.08
C LEU A 496 16.36 -21.30 45.12
N VAL A 497 15.20 -20.68 45.36
CA VAL A 497 14.78 -19.45 44.65
C VAL A 497 15.78 -18.33 44.87
N TRP A 498 16.15 -18.06 46.12
CA TRP A 498 17.04 -16.96 46.47
C TRP A 498 18.47 -17.16 45.90
N ILE A 499 19.01 -18.39 45.97
CA ILE A 499 20.29 -18.75 45.34
C ILE A 499 20.18 -18.58 43.83
N SER A 500 19.11 -19.06 43.20
CA SER A 500 18.89 -18.92 41.76
C SER A 500 18.86 -17.46 41.33
N VAL A 501 18.21 -16.59 42.12
CA VAL A 501 18.12 -15.15 41.83
C VAL A 501 19.46 -14.44 42.03
N ASN A 502 20.19 -14.75 43.10
CA ASN A 502 21.49 -14.11 43.36
C ASN A 502 22.61 -14.60 42.44
N SER A 503 22.45 -15.78 41.86
CA SER A 503 23.38 -16.32 40.85
C SER A 503 23.19 -15.68 39.47
N PHE A 504 22.21 -14.77 39.29
CA PHE A 504 22.03 -14.06 38.02
C PHE A 504 23.15 -13.03 37.78
N PRO A 505 23.85 -13.07 36.64
CA PRO A 505 24.74 -12.01 36.22
C PRO A 505 24.02 -10.65 36.20
N LEU A 506 24.66 -9.63 36.79
CA LEU A 506 24.16 -8.24 36.80
C LEU A 506 23.69 -7.72 35.42
N PRO A 507 24.40 -7.97 34.30
CA PRO A 507 23.96 -7.51 32.98
C PRO A 507 22.62 -8.13 32.51
N LEU A 508 22.18 -9.26 33.09
CA LEU A 508 20.89 -9.88 32.78
C LEU A 508 19.74 -9.34 33.65
N LEU A 509 20.06 -8.56 34.68
CA LEU A 509 19.08 -7.95 35.57
C LEU A 509 18.63 -6.59 35.03
N LEU A 510 19.56 -5.78 34.50
CA LEU A 510 19.26 -4.46 33.94
C LEU A 510 18.80 -4.57 32.47
N ARG A 511 17.83 -3.73 32.05
CA ARG A 511 17.50 -3.63 30.63
C ARG A 511 18.64 -2.94 29.90
N GLN A 512 18.84 -3.27 28.62
CA GLN A 512 19.87 -2.64 27.81
C GLN A 512 19.68 -1.12 27.71
N GLU A 513 18.44 -0.65 27.61
CA GLU A 513 18.08 0.78 27.68
C GLU A 513 18.44 1.44 29.03
N ASP A 514 18.40 0.67 30.12
CA ASP A 514 18.80 1.15 31.45
C ASP A 514 20.34 1.28 31.53
N LEU A 515 21.09 0.42 30.83
CA LEU A 515 22.55 0.51 30.73
C LEU A 515 22.98 1.67 29.82
N GLU A 516 22.33 1.80 28.66
CA GLU A 516 22.60 2.89 27.70
C GLU A 516 22.31 4.27 28.31
N LYS A 517 21.24 4.41 29.11
CA LYS A 517 20.98 5.65 29.86
C LYS A 517 22.00 5.94 30.95
N LEU A 518 22.48 4.91 31.65
CA LEU A 518 23.52 5.07 32.66
C LEU A 518 24.87 5.47 32.02
N GLU A 519 25.14 4.99 30.80
CA GLU A 519 26.29 5.42 30.00
C GLU A 519 26.14 6.86 29.47
N GLU A 520 24.94 7.25 29.03
CA GLU A 520 24.64 8.62 28.56
C GLU A 520 24.62 9.66 29.70
N GLU A 521 24.26 9.26 30.92
CA GLU A 521 24.27 10.12 32.12
C GLU A 521 25.69 10.24 32.76
N GLY A 522 26.68 9.54 32.20
CA GLY A 522 28.00 9.28 32.78
C GLY A 522 29.15 10.22 32.39
N GLU A 523 28.95 11.54 32.30
CA GLU A 523 30.09 12.49 32.21
C GLU A 523 30.22 13.48 33.39
N GLU A 524 29.21 13.69 34.25
CA GLU A 524 29.36 14.63 35.40
C GLU A 524 28.70 14.22 36.74
N ALA A 525 27.95 13.11 36.80
CA ALA A 525 27.39 12.63 38.07
C ALA A 525 28.48 11.94 38.91
N SER A 526 28.62 12.33 40.19
CA SER A 526 29.65 11.76 41.07
C SER A 526 29.54 10.24 41.14
N GLU A 527 30.68 9.58 40.98
CA GLU A 527 30.84 8.12 40.92
C GLU A 527 30.11 7.40 42.08
N GLU A 528 30.04 8.04 43.24
CA GLU A 528 29.38 7.55 44.46
C GLU A 528 27.84 7.57 44.39
N ILE A 529 27.23 8.58 43.75
CA ILE A 529 25.77 8.64 43.51
C ILE A 529 25.37 7.56 42.51
N ASN A 530 26.19 7.34 41.49
CA ASN A 530 25.97 6.29 40.49
C ASN A 530 26.07 4.89 41.10
N ILE A 531 26.99 4.65 42.04
CA ILE A 531 27.10 3.35 42.73
C ILE A 531 25.86 3.08 43.61
N ILE A 532 25.42 4.05 44.42
CA ILE A 532 24.25 3.87 45.31
C ILE A 532 22.96 3.68 44.50
N ALA A 533 22.73 4.50 43.47
CA ALA A 533 21.58 4.34 42.58
C ALA A 533 21.62 3.00 41.84
N THR A 534 22.81 2.50 41.51
CA THR A 534 23.00 1.18 40.89
C THR A 534 22.67 0.06 41.88
N GLU A 535 23.14 0.11 43.13
CA GLU A 535 22.85 -0.90 44.16
C GLU A 535 21.35 -0.96 44.52
N GLU A 536 20.69 0.19 44.67
CA GLU A 536 19.25 0.26 44.93
C GLU A 536 18.46 -0.34 43.75
N LYS A 537 18.79 0.04 42.52
CA LYS A 537 18.16 -0.49 41.30
C LYS A 537 18.42 -2.00 41.13
N ILE A 538 19.60 -2.49 41.51
CA ILE A 538 19.92 -3.93 41.54
C ILE A 538 19.05 -4.63 42.58
N SER A 539 18.94 -4.08 43.78
CA SER A 539 18.13 -4.63 44.87
C SER A 539 16.65 -4.72 44.48
N GLU A 540 16.09 -3.64 43.95
CA GLU A 540 14.72 -3.62 43.41
C GLU A 540 14.51 -4.64 42.30
N THR A 541 15.50 -4.77 41.40
CA THR A 541 15.44 -5.73 40.30
C THR A 541 15.51 -7.17 40.80
N LYS A 542 16.37 -7.48 41.77
CA LYS A 542 16.45 -8.79 42.42
C LYS A 542 15.16 -9.12 43.16
N TYR A 543 14.60 -8.15 43.86
CA TYR A 543 13.31 -8.27 44.51
C TYR A 543 12.23 -8.61 43.47
N ALA A 544 12.07 -7.79 42.42
CA ALA A 544 11.10 -8.04 41.34
C ALA A 544 11.30 -9.42 40.67
N THR A 545 12.55 -9.83 40.48
CA THR A 545 12.89 -11.16 39.93
C THR A 545 12.43 -12.29 40.86
N THR A 546 12.68 -12.16 42.16
CA THR A 546 12.28 -13.13 43.17
C THR A 546 10.77 -13.32 43.20
N TYR A 547 10.00 -12.22 43.17
CA TYR A 547 8.54 -12.27 43.08
C TYR A 547 8.07 -12.92 41.77
N GLY A 548 8.72 -12.62 40.64
CA GLY A 548 8.42 -13.28 39.37
C GLY A 548 8.65 -14.79 39.42
N VAL A 549 9.73 -15.23 40.05
CA VAL A 549 10.08 -16.65 40.24
C VAL A 549 9.05 -17.35 41.14
N ILE A 550 8.70 -16.75 42.28
CA ILE A 550 7.66 -17.25 43.19
C ILE A 550 6.32 -17.36 42.47
N TYR A 551 5.92 -16.33 41.73
CA TYR A 551 4.69 -16.33 40.92
C TYR A 551 4.67 -17.52 39.97
N PHE A 552 5.76 -17.76 39.23
CA PHE A 552 5.82 -18.89 38.33
C PHE A 552 5.78 -20.24 39.07
N LEU A 553 6.40 -20.38 40.24
CA LEU A 553 6.29 -21.60 41.04
C LEU A 553 4.85 -21.86 41.49
N GLN A 554 4.16 -20.84 42.00
CA GLN A 554 2.74 -20.94 42.38
C GLN A 554 1.88 -21.32 41.18
N LYS A 555 2.09 -20.64 40.04
CA LYS A 555 1.39 -20.93 38.78
C LYS A 555 1.62 -22.37 38.31
N LYS A 556 2.87 -22.85 38.33
CA LYS A 556 3.20 -24.25 37.99
C LYS A 556 2.48 -25.21 38.92
N TYR A 557 2.60 -25.03 40.23
CA TYR A 557 1.99 -25.91 41.22
C TYR A 557 0.48 -26.03 41.00
N ILE A 558 -0.20 -24.91 40.79
CA ILE A 558 -1.64 -24.88 40.52
C ILE A 558 -1.96 -25.65 39.23
N ILE A 559 -1.23 -25.39 38.15
CA ILE A 559 -1.46 -26.07 36.86
C ILE A 559 -1.17 -27.58 36.95
N ASP A 560 -0.11 -27.96 37.64
CA ASP A 560 0.30 -29.36 37.79
C ASP A 560 -0.72 -30.16 38.60
N ARG A 561 -1.19 -29.59 39.71
CA ARG A 561 -2.17 -30.23 40.59
C ARG A 561 -3.54 -30.38 39.95
N ILE A 562 -3.97 -29.37 39.19
CA ILE A 562 -5.34 -29.35 38.63
C ILE A 562 -5.38 -30.00 37.25
N TYR A 563 -4.37 -29.76 36.41
CA TYR A 563 -4.38 -30.13 34.99
C TYR A 563 -3.31 -31.16 34.61
N GLY A 564 -2.59 -31.73 35.57
CA GLY A 564 -1.51 -32.67 35.30
C GLY A 564 -0.33 -32.04 34.55
N GLY A 565 -0.17 -30.72 34.67
CA GLY A 565 0.98 -29.98 34.13
C GLY A 565 0.92 -29.73 32.64
N ILE A 566 -0.24 -29.96 32.01
CA ILE A 566 -0.47 -29.70 30.60
C ILE A 566 -1.61 -28.70 30.40
N CYS A 567 -1.66 -28.06 29.24
CA CYS A 567 -2.78 -27.20 28.89
C CYS A 567 -4.08 -28.02 28.83
N SER A 568 -5.02 -27.72 29.72
CA SER A 568 -6.30 -28.43 29.81
C SER A 568 -7.19 -28.32 28.56
N ALA A 569 -6.93 -27.33 27.70
CA ALA A 569 -7.68 -27.15 26.45
C ALA A 569 -7.06 -27.90 25.26
N CYS A 570 -5.75 -27.78 24.99
CA CYS A 570 -5.14 -28.45 23.82
C CYS A 570 -4.33 -29.70 24.16
N GLY A 571 -3.82 -29.84 25.38
CA GLY A 571 -2.94 -30.93 25.79
C GLY A 571 -1.52 -30.86 25.25
N GLU A 572 -1.15 -29.80 24.51
CA GLU A 572 0.14 -29.74 23.79
C GLU A 572 1.26 -29.10 24.62
N PHE A 573 0.96 -28.00 25.31
CA PHE A 573 1.96 -27.29 26.12
C PHE A 573 1.99 -27.83 27.54
N ASN A 574 3.20 -28.01 28.07
CA ASN A 574 3.44 -28.47 29.44
C ASN A 574 4.13 -27.38 30.28
N THR A 575 3.95 -27.39 31.60
CA THR A 575 4.53 -26.40 32.53
C THR A 575 6.05 -26.51 32.62
N ARG A 576 6.62 -27.71 32.49
CA ARG A 576 8.07 -27.94 32.55
C ARG A 576 8.84 -27.12 31.51
N GLU A 577 8.33 -27.10 30.28
CA GLU A 577 9.02 -26.45 29.16
C GLU A 577 8.37 -25.14 28.71
N HIS A 578 7.10 -24.92 29.05
CA HIS A 578 6.28 -23.88 28.45
C HIS A 578 5.48 -23.04 29.46
N LEU A 579 5.81 -23.04 30.76
CA LEU A 579 5.08 -22.29 31.78
C LEU A 579 4.77 -20.80 31.46
N PRO A 580 5.67 -20.03 30.80
CA PRO A 580 5.37 -18.65 30.42
C PRO A 580 4.15 -18.58 29.51
N SER A 581 3.98 -19.58 28.64
CA SER A 581 2.90 -19.65 27.67
C SER A 581 1.51 -19.93 28.25
N PHE A 582 1.34 -20.01 29.56
CA PHE A 582 0.02 -20.21 30.18
C PHE A 582 -0.58 -18.87 30.60
N ASP A 583 -1.80 -18.57 30.17
CA ASP A 583 -2.56 -17.42 30.65
C ASP A 583 -3.75 -17.91 31.48
N PHE A 584 -4.12 -17.13 32.49
CA PHE A 584 -5.39 -17.34 33.18
C PHE A 584 -6.52 -16.78 32.33
N ASN A 585 -7.45 -17.65 31.94
CA ASN A 585 -8.67 -17.28 31.25
C ASN A 585 -9.83 -17.22 32.25
N HIS A 586 -10.81 -16.36 32.00
CA HIS A 586 -12.02 -16.28 32.84
C HIS A 586 -13.22 -16.81 32.06
N LEU A 587 -14.03 -17.69 32.65
CA LEU A 587 -15.19 -18.24 31.95
C LEU A 587 -16.23 -17.17 31.60
N TYR A 588 -16.43 -16.17 32.46
CA TYR A 588 -17.44 -15.15 32.22
C TYR A 588 -17.23 -14.37 30.91
N GLU A 589 -15.99 -14.21 30.44
CA GLU A 589 -15.72 -13.57 29.15
C GLU A 589 -16.30 -14.40 28.00
N VAL A 590 -16.21 -15.73 28.13
CA VAL A 590 -16.81 -16.70 27.21
C VAL A 590 -18.33 -16.69 27.32
N LEU A 591 -18.88 -16.72 28.54
CA LEU A 591 -20.33 -16.70 28.77
C LEU A 591 -20.97 -15.44 28.17
N TYR A 592 -20.33 -14.28 28.33
CA TYR A 592 -20.83 -13.04 27.78
C TYR A 592 -20.83 -13.04 26.25
N GLU A 593 -19.75 -13.54 25.62
CA GLU A 593 -19.67 -13.67 24.17
C GLU A 593 -20.74 -14.62 23.60
N LEU A 594 -21.14 -15.63 24.37
CA LEU A 594 -22.20 -16.57 24.02
C LEU A 594 -23.61 -16.05 24.38
N GLY A 595 -23.72 -14.88 25.01
CA GLY A 595 -24.99 -14.31 25.45
C GLY A 595 -25.60 -15.02 26.67
N GLU A 596 -24.81 -15.83 27.37
CA GLU A 596 -25.25 -16.57 28.56
C GLU A 596 -25.27 -15.70 29.83
N ILE A 597 -24.60 -14.54 29.84
CA ILE A 597 -24.64 -13.56 30.94
C ILE A 597 -24.85 -12.13 30.44
N SER A 598 -25.38 -11.26 31.30
CA SER A 598 -25.67 -9.87 30.93
C SER A 598 -24.42 -8.97 30.92
N LEU A 599 -24.52 -7.79 30.29
CA LEU A 599 -23.46 -6.76 30.35
C LEU A 599 -23.18 -6.31 31.80
N LYS A 600 -24.21 -6.25 32.65
CA LYS A 600 -24.06 -5.88 34.06
C LYS A 600 -23.23 -6.92 34.81
N ASP A 601 -23.47 -8.20 34.56
CA ASP A 601 -22.68 -9.29 35.15
C ASP A 601 -21.24 -9.24 34.65
N ARG A 602 -21.03 -9.01 33.34
CA ARG A 602 -19.69 -8.82 32.78
C ARG A 602 -18.92 -7.68 33.47
N GLU A 603 -19.56 -6.54 33.72
CA GLU A 603 -18.91 -5.41 34.41
C GLU A 603 -18.64 -5.71 35.89
N LEU A 604 -19.51 -6.47 36.55
CA LEU A 604 -19.27 -6.97 37.91
C LEU A 604 -18.04 -7.89 37.94
N TYR A 605 -17.95 -8.84 37.03
CA TYR A 605 -16.81 -9.75 36.91
C TYR A 605 -15.50 -9.03 36.54
N LYS A 606 -15.55 -8.00 35.68
CA LYS A 606 -14.35 -7.17 35.40
C LYS A 606 -13.79 -6.51 36.66
N LYS A 607 -14.65 -6.10 37.60
CA LYS A 607 -14.20 -5.57 38.89
C LYS A 607 -13.53 -6.65 39.75
N MET A 608 -14.04 -7.88 39.71
CA MET A 608 -13.42 -9.04 40.38
C MET A 608 -12.04 -9.38 39.78
N LYS A 609 -11.94 -9.46 38.45
CA LYS A 609 -10.69 -9.72 37.71
C LYS A 609 -9.54 -8.80 38.13
N LYS A 610 -9.80 -7.50 38.34
CA LYS A 610 -8.77 -6.56 38.82
C LYS A 610 -8.22 -6.95 40.19
N LYS A 611 -9.06 -7.50 41.07
CA LYS A 611 -8.67 -7.98 42.39
C LYS A 611 -7.82 -9.26 42.29
N VAL A 612 -8.19 -10.22 41.45
CA VAL A 612 -7.44 -11.48 41.28
C VAL A 612 -6.12 -11.28 40.58
N ILE A 613 -6.06 -10.45 39.52
CA ILE A 613 -4.80 -10.03 38.90
C ILE A 613 -3.89 -9.41 39.97
N ARG A 614 -4.41 -8.44 40.74
CA ARG A 614 -3.63 -7.84 41.83
C ARG A 614 -3.12 -8.90 42.81
N MET A 615 -3.95 -9.85 43.20
CA MET A 615 -3.55 -10.96 44.07
C MET A 615 -2.43 -11.82 43.47
N LEU A 616 -2.54 -12.21 42.19
CA LEU A 616 -1.55 -13.04 41.50
C LEU A 616 -0.19 -12.34 41.36
N TYR A 617 -0.18 -11.01 41.20
CA TYR A 617 1.06 -10.24 40.99
C TYR A 617 1.68 -9.68 42.27
N THR A 618 1.01 -9.79 43.42
CA THR A 618 1.53 -9.30 44.73
C THR A 618 1.82 -10.41 45.73
N SER A 619 1.74 -11.70 45.35
CA SER A 619 1.42 -12.77 46.29
C SER A 619 2.55 -13.17 47.25
N THR A 620 2.43 -12.66 48.48
CA THR A 620 2.73 -13.40 49.72
C THR A 620 1.59 -14.36 50.12
N ARG A 621 0.55 -14.51 49.29
CA ARG A 621 -0.65 -15.29 49.60
C ARG A 621 -0.46 -16.79 49.35
N PRO A 622 -1.11 -17.65 50.17
CA PRO A 622 -1.17 -19.09 49.96
C PRO A 622 -1.74 -19.52 48.62
N CYS A 623 -1.20 -20.60 48.04
CA CYS A 623 -1.79 -21.23 46.85
C CYS A 623 -3.27 -21.59 47.07
N SER A 624 -3.64 -22.07 48.26
CA SER A 624 -5.03 -22.42 48.60
C SER A 624 -5.99 -21.23 48.51
N GLU A 625 -5.57 -20.03 48.91
CA GLU A 625 -6.39 -18.82 48.77
C GLU A 625 -6.48 -18.37 47.32
N ILE A 626 -5.38 -18.46 46.57
CA ILE A 626 -5.37 -18.14 45.14
C ILE A 626 -6.40 -19.03 44.45
N VAL A 627 -6.32 -20.35 44.62
CA VAL A 627 -7.23 -21.27 43.93
C VAL A 627 -8.69 -21.04 44.34
N LYS A 628 -9.00 -20.76 45.62
CA LYS A 628 -10.36 -20.39 46.05
C LYS A 628 -10.92 -19.17 45.34
N GLU A 629 -10.11 -18.16 45.05
CA GLU A 629 -10.57 -17.01 44.26
C GLU A 629 -10.68 -17.35 42.77
N LEU A 630 -9.78 -18.18 42.22
CA LEU A 630 -9.90 -18.63 40.82
C LEU A 630 -11.16 -19.49 40.59
N GLU A 631 -11.53 -20.33 41.57
CA GLU A 631 -12.80 -21.08 41.60
C GLU A 631 -14.01 -20.15 41.56
N ARG A 632 -14.00 -19.10 42.41
CA ARG A 632 -15.09 -18.10 42.43
C ARG A 632 -15.24 -17.36 41.11
N GLU A 633 -14.13 -17.12 40.40
CA GLU A 633 -14.15 -16.51 39.08
C GLU A 633 -14.51 -17.50 37.95
N GLN A 634 -14.70 -18.78 38.28
CA GLN A 634 -14.89 -19.86 37.31
C GLN A 634 -13.81 -19.80 36.23
N GLY A 635 -12.54 -19.62 36.62
CA GLY A 635 -11.44 -19.47 35.68
C GLY A 635 -10.55 -20.69 35.61
N GLY A 636 -9.54 -20.64 34.73
CA GLY A 636 -8.57 -21.71 34.57
C GLY A 636 -7.36 -21.28 33.75
N TYR A 637 -6.24 -21.98 33.95
CA TYR A 637 -5.03 -21.74 33.17
C TYR A 637 -5.04 -22.55 31.88
N ILE A 638 -4.76 -21.89 30.77
CA ILE A 638 -4.63 -22.50 29.44
C ILE A 638 -3.46 -21.87 28.69
N CYS A 639 -2.96 -22.51 27.64
CA CYS A 639 -1.92 -21.90 26.83
C CYS A 639 -2.43 -20.63 26.11
N CYS A 640 -1.53 -19.69 25.82
CA CYS A 640 -1.84 -18.43 25.14
C CYS A 640 -2.48 -18.61 23.78
N ASN A 641 -2.17 -19.71 23.09
CA ASN A 641 -2.81 -20.04 21.83
C ASN A 641 -4.30 -20.32 22.04
N CYS A 642 -4.66 -21.19 22.99
CA CYS A 642 -6.05 -21.46 23.35
C CYS A 642 -6.75 -20.22 23.92
N HIS A 643 -6.06 -19.43 24.74
CA HIS A 643 -6.58 -18.17 25.27
C HIS A 643 -6.98 -17.21 24.15
N VAL A 644 -6.13 -17.02 23.14
CA VAL A 644 -6.45 -16.20 21.96
C VAL A 644 -7.59 -16.77 21.14
N VAL A 645 -7.68 -18.11 21.00
CA VAL A 645 -8.80 -18.76 20.29
C VAL A 645 -10.13 -18.48 20.99
N ILE A 646 -10.18 -18.57 22.32
CA ILE A 646 -11.37 -18.24 23.11
C ILE A 646 -11.81 -16.80 22.88
N HIS A 647 -10.86 -15.84 22.91
CA HIS A 647 -11.15 -14.41 22.69
C HIS A 647 -11.22 -14.00 21.21
N THR A 648 -11.25 -14.95 20.29
CA THR A 648 -11.40 -14.62 18.88
C THR A 648 -12.82 -14.14 18.61
N ASP A 649 -12.94 -12.87 18.23
CA ASP A 649 -14.19 -12.23 17.82
C ASP A 649 -14.71 -12.86 16.52
N LEU A 650 -15.75 -13.69 16.65
CA LEU A 650 -16.37 -14.40 15.53
C LEU A 650 -17.03 -13.44 14.53
N SER A 651 -17.45 -12.24 14.96
CA SER A 651 -18.10 -11.26 14.08
C SER A 651 -17.15 -10.71 13.00
N LEU A 652 -15.84 -10.81 13.23
CA LEU A 652 -14.80 -10.35 12.31
C LEU A 652 -14.31 -11.44 11.36
N ILE A 653 -14.54 -12.72 11.66
CA ILE A 653 -13.97 -13.84 10.91
C ILE A 653 -14.40 -13.82 9.45
N ASN A 654 -15.69 -13.60 9.18
CA ASN A 654 -16.24 -13.52 7.83
C ASN A 654 -15.70 -12.32 7.02
N LYS A 655 -15.10 -11.34 7.70
CA LYS A 655 -14.45 -10.17 7.06
C LYS A 655 -12.96 -10.41 6.83
N ILE A 656 -12.34 -11.30 7.61
CA ILE A 656 -10.90 -11.60 7.56
C ILE A 656 -10.61 -12.74 6.58
N TYR A 657 -11.47 -13.76 6.53
CA TYR A 657 -11.29 -14.95 5.69
C TYR A 657 -12.36 -15.01 4.61
N ASP A 658 -11.94 -15.31 3.38
CA ASP A 658 -12.86 -15.45 2.24
C ASP A 658 -13.32 -16.92 2.06
N ASP A 659 -12.57 -17.89 2.58
CA ASP A 659 -12.85 -19.33 2.44
C ASP A 659 -13.76 -19.85 3.57
N GLN A 660 -14.95 -20.31 3.19
CA GLN A 660 -15.97 -20.85 4.10
C GLN A 660 -15.50 -22.10 4.86
N ASN A 661 -14.64 -22.93 4.28
CA ASN A 661 -14.11 -24.10 4.96
C ASN A 661 -13.15 -23.70 6.08
N ILE A 662 -12.36 -22.64 5.87
CA ILE A 662 -11.48 -22.07 6.89
C ILE A 662 -12.33 -21.49 8.03
N ILE A 663 -13.38 -20.73 7.70
CA ILE A 663 -14.31 -20.14 8.67
C ILE A 663 -14.93 -21.22 9.56
N ARG A 664 -15.50 -22.28 8.96
CA ARG A 664 -16.06 -23.42 9.71
C ARG A 664 -15.03 -24.06 10.63
N LYS A 665 -13.80 -24.27 10.17
CA LYS A 665 -12.72 -24.82 10.98
C LYS A 665 -12.35 -23.91 12.17
N ILE A 666 -12.35 -22.57 12.00
CA ILE A 666 -12.11 -21.64 13.12
C ILE A 666 -13.21 -21.77 14.17
N VAL A 667 -14.48 -21.77 13.73
CA VAL A 667 -15.63 -21.88 14.63
C VAL A 667 -15.58 -23.19 15.41
N MET A 668 -15.38 -24.32 14.72
CA MET A 668 -15.24 -25.63 15.36
C MET A 668 -14.05 -25.69 16.33
N ASP A 669 -12.90 -25.12 15.99
CA ASP A 669 -11.75 -25.08 16.91
C ASP A 669 -12.08 -24.25 18.17
N LYS A 670 -12.73 -23.08 18.01
CA LYS A 670 -13.18 -22.27 19.15
C LYS A 670 -14.16 -23.04 20.05
N GLU A 671 -15.17 -23.67 19.48
CA GLU A 671 -16.16 -24.46 20.23
C GLU A 671 -15.51 -25.62 20.98
N ASN A 672 -14.61 -26.36 20.32
CA ASN A 672 -13.88 -27.47 20.93
C ASN A 672 -12.98 -26.99 22.08
N VAL A 673 -12.27 -25.87 21.90
CA VAL A 673 -11.43 -25.26 22.94
C VAL A 673 -12.28 -24.81 24.12
N ILE A 674 -13.41 -24.12 23.88
CA ILE A 674 -14.33 -23.69 24.94
C ILE A 674 -14.91 -24.88 25.69
N LYS A 675 -15.36 -25.92 24.98
CA LYS A 675 -15.92 -27.14 25.58
C LYS A 675 -14.90 -27.81 26.50
N LYS A 676 -13.66 -28.01 26.01
CA LYS A 676 -12.59 -28.60 26.81
C LYS A 676 -12.23 -27.71 28.00
N TYR A 677 -12.15 -26.40 27.80
CA TYR A 677 -11.87 -25.44 28.87
C TYR A 677 -12.95 -25.48 29.97
N ARG A 678 -14.24 -25.50 29.61
CA ARG A 678 -15.37 -25.64 30.56
C ARG A 678 -15.32 -26.93 31.36
N ASN A 679 -14.92 -28.04 30.73
CA ASN A 679 -14.82 -29.34 31.39
C ASN A 679 -13.61 -29.45 32.33
N ASN A 680 -12.70 -28.48 32.28
CA ASN A 680 -11.48 -28.44 33.08
C ASN A 680 -11.36 -27.09 33.80
N LEU A 681 -12.49 -26.59 34.32
CA LEU A 681 -12.44 -25.46 35.24
C LEU A 681 -11.86 -25.93 36.58
N ILE A 682 -11.41 -24.96 37.35
CA ILE A 682 -10.95 -25.21 38.70
C ILE A 682 -12.18 -25.50 39.57
N ASP A 683 -12.32 -26.74 40.05
CA ASP A 683 -13.40 -27.19 40.93
C ASP A 683 -12.83 -27.83 42.23
N SER A 684 -13.50 -27.56 43.36
CA SER A 684 -13.29 -28.09 44.73
C SER A 684 -11.84 -28.23 45.23
N THR A 685 -11.39 -27.22 46.00
CA THR A 685 -10.02 -26.99 46.48
C THR A 685 -9.58 -27.68 47.78
N GLU A 686 -10.40 -28.52 48.42
CA GLU A 686 -10.13 -28.98 49.80
C GLU A 686 -8.76 -29.64 50.04
N SER A 687 -8.03 -30.03 48.98
CA SER A 687 -6.71 -30.70 49.05
C SER A 687 -5.48 -29.86 48.62
N ASN A 688 -5.62 -28.56 48.33
CA ASN A 688 -4.47 -27.73 47.92
C ASN A 688 -3.61 -27.29 49.11
N LYS A 689 -2.47 -27.96 49.30
CA LYS A 689 -1.41 -27.51 50.21
C LYS A 689 -0.77 -26.21 49.71
N ASP A 690 -0.16 -25.46 50.63
CA ASP A 690 0.60 -24.26 50.32
C ASP A 690 2.10 -24.59 50.33
N PRO A 691 2.70 -24.96 49.18
CA PRO A 691 4.07 -25.49 49.13
C PRO A 691 5.13 -24.44 49.47
N LEU A 692 4.76 -23.15 49.54
CA LEU A 692 5.68 -22.05 49.82
C LEU A 692 5.49 -21.44 51.23
N ARG A 693 4.59 -21.99 52.04
CA ARG A 693 4.35 -21.52 53.41
C ARG A 693 4.99 -22.47 54.40
N ALA A 694 6.05 -22.00 55.06
CA ALA A 694 6.67 -22.72 56.16
C ALA A 694 5.74 -22.69 57.39
N GLU A 695 5.45 -23.85 57.97
CA GLU A 695 4.72 -23.96 59.25
C GLU A 695 5.64 -24.03 60.49
N ILE A 696 6.97 -23.98 60.30
CA ILE A 696 7.92 -24.23 61.39
C ILE A 696 8.31 -22.93 62.11
N ALA A 697 8.25 -22.94 63.45
CA ALA A 697 8.88 -21.95 64.30
C ALA A 697 10.39 -21.97 64.03
N ARG A 698 10.89 -20.92 63.37
CA ARG A 698 12.30 -20.78 62.96
C ARG A 698 13.21 -20.91 64.18
N SER A 699 13.74 -22.09 64.44
CA SER A 699 14.70 -22.31 65.52
C SER A 699 16.05 -21.73 65.09
N TYR A 700 16.85 -21.28 66.07
CA TYR A 700 18.20 -20.77 65.83
C TYR A 700 19.07 -21.79 65.07
N SER A 701 18.92 -23.08 65.37
CA SER A 701 19.62 -24.20 64.72
C SER A 701 19.29 -24.33 63.24
N TYR A 702 18.05 -24.02 62.85
CA TYR A 702 17.65 -24.03 61.44
C TYR A 702 18.33 -22.90 60.66
N TRP A 703 18.35 -21.69 61.22
CA TRP A 703 19.08 -20.56 60.63
C TRP A 703 20.58 -20.83 60.48
N ALA A 704 21.22 -21.37 61.52
CA ALA A 704 22.64 -21.73 61.48
C ALA A 704 22.95 -22.78 60.40
N TYR A 705 22.04 -23.73 60.16
CA TYR A 705 22.19 -24.73 59.10
C TYR A 705 22.07 -24.11 57.69
N LEU A 706 21.11 -23.21 57.48
CA LEU A 706 20.95 -22.52 56.20
C LEU A 706 22.11 -21.56 55.91
N GLU A 707 22.58 -20.86 56.94
CA GLU A 707 23.76 -20.01 56.87
C GLU A 707 25.02 -20.84 56.55
N ALA A 708 25.18 -22.02 57.14
CA ALA A 708 26.26 -22.94 56.79
C ALA A 708 26.19 -23.40 55.33
N LEU A 709 25.00 -23.77 54.83
CA LEU A 709 24.80 -24.13 53.42
C LEU A 709 25.13 -22.97 52.48
N TYR A 710 24.74 -21.74 52.85
CA TYR A 710 25.06 -20.53 52.12
C TYR A 710 26.57 -20.24 52.09
N ILE A 711 27.24 -20.32 53.24
CA ILE A 711 28.70 -20.14 53.35
C ILE A 711 29.43 -21.19 52.52
N ILE A 712 28.98 -22.45 52.51
CA ILE A 712 29.60 -23.51 51.70
C ILE A 712 29.40 -23.28 50.20
N THR A 713 28.24 -22.76 49.80
CA THR A 713 27.93 -22.53 48.37
C THR A 713 28.56 -21.26 47.81
N ASN A 714 28.77 -20.23 48.63
CA ASN A 714 29.37 -18.96 48.22
C ASN A 714 30.82 -18.77 48.66
N GLY A 715 31.35 -19.66 49.51
CA GLY A 715 32.74 -19.70 49.91
C GLY A 715 33.60 -20.30 48.81
N LYS A 716 33.97 -19.46 47.84
CA LYS A 716 35.25 -19.56 47.15
C LYS A 716 36.22 -18.55 47.73
#